data_AF-A0A0W0STA7-F1
#
_entry.id   AF-A0A0W0STA7-F1
#
_cell.length_a   1.000
_cell.length_b   1.000
_cell.length_c   1.000
_cell.angle_alpha   90.00
_cell.angle_beta   90.00
_cell.angle_gamma   90.00
#
_symmetry.space_group_name_H-M   'P 1'
#
loop_
_entity.id
_entity.type
_entity.pdbx_description
1 polymer ?
#
loop_
_entity_poly.entity_id
_entity_poly.type
_entity_poly.pdbx_seq_one_letter_code
_entity_poly.pdbx_strand_id
1 'polypeptide(L)'
;MKEVAISLNKQGKTFLKRRKEKSIKKALQKFNEAISIEPVYDEAWYNKGLAHLKLKEYPEGFMAFTVVAALNPQHLQARKQLEVIKQLKQAGEYKSDENMDKFFRPFICSQEYLKEFEQLGLDHKKISTRSFPEQIAWINQLLQFIFKYYESHNKPFVFALNQSILQPTHADKQFRLAIINHLLGTKLSYEDNSVTRILDLISSTQISTVLDDIFMDDAKIAIRMVFETIHQFSREERAKLLEFLPWGTNSWYLLEFCGSLFIPDDNITKVNESGGLPLSFHYEGDEDKNILGISEYYKALREDICIVKTAMLDIIKNDLRVLQTFFISLENRFAGREACQILPIEDLPNFRPLLWYSKHSIHFLRLLALLPNDLSIPTILAEPVGDMESITPIVQLQQLLHSSSFSNSLKGRLAFLRTMELVGEVFTTRSWGNHLKSVDYISPDMLTNLRNGFSHVEDLRSFAVIEMLEREQDVIDSLQAEFVIFKQELYGVIAQRQSHFPKWPTISSGFSTWEKPVSEYWQAVKKYYEIPLSFNDTPYAPNQALLNEDDIKTVLTAIKPIRPGFMGDVVKMLRGQVPFITIKSDGLLDTLSPRDKRPIMKLLSKAESVYKDAKKVAKNAAVLESATRRRKQEATIRSIMATKYPTIEKFGLKLFEELKIGAGETKDDKVSVSSLVDRLKNRMGVLEQLLVESELLKRTPLLKKEILETVLSKDIELLLSTSYLIAQIISIANELASREVLNLIDPVLNKRLPMMIGLRNALEHSDPIQDSAELALHHMKSKIPQALASIMVDLINDHMPVLMTVDGGAIVAPVLNNGGVRIKQGKAMDATAFAMPGNNPAGFFSVSTADSEQPITSLTAEYS
;
A
#
# COMPACT_ATOMS: atom_id res chain seq x y z
N MET A 1 -43.63 -22.01 6.04
CA MET A 1 -42.58 -21.02 5.73
C MET A 1 -43.17 -19.71 5.21
N LYS A 2 -43.95 -19.73 4.12
CA LYS A 2 -44.65 -18.54 3.58
C LYS A 2 -45.46 -17.73 4.62
N GLU A 3 -46.21 -18.39 5.50
CA GLU A 3 -46.97 -17.71 6.57
C GLU A 3 -46.08 -16.98 7.59
N VAL A 4 -44.86 -17.49 7.82
CA VAL A 4 -43.87 -16.85 8.70
C VAL A 4 -43.37 -15.56 8.05
N ALA A 5 -43.06 -15.59 6.75
CA ALA A 5 -42.67 -14.40 5.99
C ALA A 5 -43.78 -13.32 5.99
N ILE A 6 -45.04 -13.73 5.81
CA ILE A 6 -46.20 -12.82 5.88
C ILE A 6 -46.32 -12.19 7.27
N SER A 7 -46.18 -12.99 8.33
CA SER A 7 -46.21 -12.51 9.72
C SER A 7 -45.11 -11.48 10.01
N LEU A 8 -43.88 -11.77 9.58
CA LEU A 8 -42.73 -10.87 9.72
C LEU A 8 -42.92 -9.56 8.95
N ASN A 9 -43.41 -9.63 7.70
CA ASN A 9 -43.75 -8.42 6.93
C ASN A 9 -44.82 -7.57 7.64
N LYS A 10 -45.85 -8.21 8.23
CA LYS A 10 -46.88 -7.50 9.02
C LYS A 10 -46.29 -6.81 10.25
N GLN A 11 -45.33 -7.44 10.93
CA GLN A 11 -44.58 -6.81 12.04
C GLN A 11 -43.71 -5.64 11.54
N GLY A 12 -43.06 -5.78 10.39
CA GLY A 12 -42.30 -4.67 9.78
C GLY A 12 -43.20 -3.47 9.50
N LYS A 13 -44.39 -3.68 8.92
CA LYS A 13 -45.38 -2.63 8.65
C LYS A 13 -45.82 -1.90 9.92
N THR A 14 -45.99 -2.59 11.06
CA THR A 14 -46.38 -1.93 12.31
C THR A 14 -45.26 -1.05 12.87
N PHE A 15 -44.00 -1.48 12.77
CA PHE A 15 -42.85 -0.63 13.12
C PHE A 15 -42.72 0.58 12.18
N LEU A 16 -42.93 0.38 10.87
CA LEU A 16 -42.82 1.42 9.84
C LEU A 16 -43.82 2.58 10.03
N LYS A 17 -44.96 2.32 10.68
CA LYS A 17 -45.97 3.34 11.02
C LYS A 17 -45.52 4.32 12.10
N ARG A 18 -44.57 3.95 12.96
CA ARG A 18 -44.18 4.72 14.15
C ARG A 18 -43.27 5.94 13.87
N ARG A 19 -42.94 6.21 12.59
CA ARG A 19 -42.16 7.34 12.02
C ARG A 19 -40.78 7.67 12.63
N LYS A 20 -40.44 7.20 13.83
CA LYS A 20 -39.12 7.38 14.44
C LYS A 20 -38.07 6.53 13.70
N GLU A 21 -36.89 7.09 13.46
CA GLU A 21 -35.77 6.42 12.76
C GLU A 21 -35.46 5.03 13.34
N LYS A 22 -35.35 4.91 14.66
CA LYS A 22 -35.15 3.62 15.37
C LYS A 22 -36.25 2.59 15.07
N SER A 23 -37.49 3.04 14.83
CA SER A 23 -38.59 2.14 14.46
C SER A 23 -38.52 1.75 12.97
N ILE A 24 -38.04 2.63 12.10
CA ILE A 24 -37.84 2.33 10.68
C ILE A 24 -36.71 1.30 10.52
N LYS A 25 -35.61 1.40 11.26
CA LYS A 25 -34.55 0.38 11.29
C LYS A 25 -35.06 -0.99 11.76
N LYS A 26 -35.94 -1.03 12.77
CA LYS A 26 -36.63 -2.27 13.18
C LYS A 26 -37.59 -2.81 12.11
N ALA A 27 -38.23 -1.94 11.33
CA ALA A 27 -39.06 -2.36 10.21
C ALA A 27 -38.23 -3.03 9.12
N LEU A 28 -37.10 -2.43 8.74
CA LEU A 28 -36.14 -2.98 7.79
C LEU A 28 -35.65 -4.37 8.22
N GLN A 29 -35.32 -4.54 9.50
CA GLN A 29 -34.95 -5.85 10.04
C GLN A 29 -36.04 -6.91 9.78
N LYS A 30 -37.31 -6.58 10.06
CA LYS A 30 -38.43 -7.51 9.84
C LYS A 30 -38.72 -7.79 8.37
N PHE A 31 -38.54 -6.82 7.49
CA PHE A 31 -38.64 -7.05 6.06
C PHE A 31 -37.50 -7.95 5.55
N ASN A 32 -36.27 -7.75 6.02
CA ASN A 32 -35.15 -8.62 5.68
C ASN A 32 -35.35 -10.06 6.19
N GLU A 33 -35.87 -10.23 7.41
CA GLU A 33 -36.24 -11.56 7.93
C GLU A 33 -37.33 -12.22 7.04
N ALA A 34 -38.35 -11.47 6.61
CA ALA A 34 -39.37 -11.99 5.69
C ALA A 34 -38.79 -12.40 4.33
N ILE A 35 -37.92 -11.57 3.75
CA ILE A 35 -37.23 -11.81 2.47
C ILE A 35 -36.32 -13.04 2.57
N SER A 36 -35.63 -13.24 3.69
CA SER A 36 -34.77 -14.42 3.86
C SER A 36 -35.53 -15.75 3.89
N ILE A 37 -36.82 -15.73 4.27
CA ILE A 37 -37.68 -16.92 4.30
C ILE A 37 -38.38 -17.11 2.95
N GLU A 38 -38.80 -16.03 2.31
CA GLU A 38 -39.50 -16.03 1.02
C GLU A 38 -38.96 -14.90 0.12
N PRO A 39 -37.87 -15.15 -0.64
CA PRO A 39 -37.20 -14.10 -1.45
C PRO A 39 -38.08 -13.51 -2.54
N VAL A 40 -39.07 -14.25 -3.03
CA VAL A 40 -40.02 -13.80 -4.06
C VAL A 40 -41.27 -13.10 -3.48
N TYR A 41 -41.30 -12.82 -2.17
CA TYR A 41 -42.39 -12.09 -1.55
C TYR A 41 -42.29 -10.58 -1.86
N ASP A 42 -42.87 -10.18 -2.99
CA ASP A 42 -42.88 -8.82 -3.52
C ASP A 42 -43.34 -7.75 -2.50
N GLU A 43 -44.35 -8.05 -1.65
CA GLU A 43 -44.84 -7.08 -0.66
C GLU A 43 -43.78 -6.75 0.41
N ALA A 44 -42.93 -7.71 0.79
CA ALA A 44 -41.84 -7.45 1.75
C ALA A 44 -40.76 -6.54 1.14
N TRP A 45 -40.42 -6.76 -0.14
CA TRP A 45 -39.55 -5.87 -0.90
C TRP A 45 -40.13 -4.47 -1.07
N TYR A 46 -41.43 -4.37 -1.39
CA TYR A 46 -42.10 -3.08 -1.51
C TYR A 46 -42.06 -2.29 -0.21
N ASN A 47 -42.35 -2.94 0.92
CA ASN A 47 -42.31 -2.29 2.23
C ASN A 47 -40.88 -1.93 2.67
N LYS A 48 -39.88 -2.72 2.27
CA LYS A 48 -38.46 -2.38 2.44
C LYS A 48 -38.10 -1.12 1.67
N GLY A 49 -38.51 -1.00 0.41
CA GLY A 49 -38.30 0.22 -0.39
C GLY A 49 -38.94 1.46 0.24
N LEU A 50 -40.16 1.33 0.77
CA LEU A 50 -40.81 2.42 1.51
C LEU A 50 -40.08 2.80 2.80
N ALA A 51 -39.44 1.84 3.46
CA ALA A 51 -38.65 2.12 4.67
C ALA A 51 -37.37 2.89 4.35
N HIS A 52 -36.65 2.51 3.30
CA HIS A 52 -35.47 3.25 2.81
C HIS A 52 -35.83 4.65 2.31
N LEU A 53 -36.94 4.82 1.58
CA LEU A 53 -37.44 6.16 1.20
C LEU A 53 -37.69 7.07 2.40
N LYS A 54 -38.22 6.53 3.51
CA LYS A 54 -38.43 7.31 4.75
C LYS A 54 -37.12 7.70 5.44
N LEU A 55 -36.05 6.93 5.22
CA LEU A 55 -34.70 7.26 5.68
C LEU A 55 -33.94 8.14 4.68
N LYS A 56 -34.54 8.45 3.51
CA LYS A 56 -33.88 9.12 2.38
C LYS A 56 -32.69 8.32 1.81
N GLU A 57 -32.72 7.01 2.00
CA GLU A 57 -31.77 6.05 1.42
C GLU A 57 -32.28 5.67 0.02
N TYR A 58 -32.23 6.64 -0.90
CA TYR A 58 -32.81 6.52 -2.25
C TYR A 58 -32.23 5.36 -3.08
N PRO A 59 -30.90 5.08 -3.06
CA PRO A 59 -30.34 3.92 -3.75
C PRO A 59 -30.95 2.60 -3.26
N GLU A 60 -31.03 2.39 -1.95
CA GLU A 60 -31.60 1.18 -1.33
C GLU A 60 -33.12 1.07 -1.57
N GLY A 61 -33.81 2.21 -1.63
CA GLY A 61 -35.21 2.29 -2.03
C GLY A 61 -35.43 1.89 -3.49
N PHE A 62 -34.65 2.47 -4.40
CA PHE A 62 -34.66 2.18 -5.84
C PHE A 62 -34.48 0.67 -6.07
N MET A 63 -33.43 0.13 -5.48
CA MET A 63 -33.11 -1.29 -5.42
C MET A 63 -34.31 -2.16 -5.05
N ALA A 64 -34.94 -1.89 -3.90
CA ALA A 64 -36.05 -2.70 -3.42
C ALA A 64 -37.28 -2.61 -4.35
N PHE A 65 -37.59 -1.44 -4.91
CA PHE A 65 -38.70 -1.32 -5.85
C PHE A 65 -38.42 -1.94 -7.22
N THR A 66 -37.16 -1.97 -7.65
CA THR A 66 -36.73 -2.64 -8.88
C THR A 66 -37.03 -4.13 -8.79
N VAL A 67 -36.74 -4.75 -7.65
CA VAL A 67 -37.09 -6.16 -7.38
C VAL A 67 -38.59 -6.37 -7.49
N VAL A 68 -39.39 -5.50 -6.87
CA VAL A 68 -40.86 -5.61 -6.93
C VAL A 68 -41.36 -5.50 -8.36
N ALA A 69 -40.81 -4.58 -9.15
CA ALA A 69 -41.18 -4.41 -10.56
C ALA A 69 -40.80 -5.62 -11.43
N ALA A 70 -39.75 -6.36 -11.04
CA ALA A 70 -39.31 -7.58 -11.70
C ALA A 70 -40.15 -8.81 -11.27
N LEU A 71 -40.41 -8.98 -9.97
CA LEU A 71 -41.22 -10.08 -9.41
C LEU A 71 -42.71 -9.94 -9.78
N ASN A 72 -43.23 -8.72 -9.74
CA ASN A 72 -44.61 -8.40 -10.04
C ASN A 72 -44.70 -7.22 -11.01
N PRO A 73 -44.65 -7.49 -12.32
CA PRO A 73 -44.75 -6.47 -13.35
C PRO A 73 -46.07 -5.68 -13.35
N GLN A 74 -47.08 -6.07 -12.56
CA GLN A 74 -48.34 -5.33 -12.43
C GLN A 74 -48.39 -4.45 -11.17
N HIS A 75 -47.34 -4.45 -10.34
CA HIS A 75 -47.28 -3.66 -9.11
C HIS A 75 -47.08 -2.16 -9.39
N LEU A 76 -48.16 -1.49 -9.81
CA LEU A 76 -48.20 -0.07 -10.23
C LEU A 76 -47.55 0.87 -9.21
N GLN A 77 -47.75 0.62 -7.92
CA GLN A 77 -47.23 1.48 -6.85
C GLN A 77 -45.70 1.46 -6.78
N ALA A 78 -45.05 0.30 -6.98
CA ALA A 78 -43.59 0.19 -6.95
C ALA A 78 -42.97 0.92 -8.14
N ARG A 79 -43.58 0.80 -9.33
CA ARG A 79 -43.17 1.56 -10.52
C ARG A 79 -43.28 3.06 -10.33
N LYS A 80 -44.36 3.54 -9.69
CA LYS A 80 -44.49 4.96 -9.36
C LYS A 80 -43.34 5.41 -8.45
N GLN A 81 -42.98 4.62 -7.44
CA GLN A 81 -41.85 4.96 -6.57
C GLN A 81 -40.51 4.93 -7.33
N LEU A 82 -40.28 3.97 -8.23
CA LEU A 82 -39.10 3.95 -9.09
C LEU A 82 -38.99 5.21 -9.95
N GLU A 83 -40.10 5.62 -10.57
CA GLU A 83 -40.12 6.80 -11.43
C GLU A 83 -39.83 8.08 -10.64
N VAL A 84 -40.41 8.21 -9.45
CA VAL A 84 -40.10 9.30 -8.52
C VAL A 84 -38.61 9.31 -8.18
N ILE A 85 -38.04 8.15 -7.84
CA ILE A 85 -36.62 8.06 -7.50
C ILE A 85 -35.72 8.39 -8.72
N LYS A 86 -36.09 7.97 -9.93
CA LYS A 86 -35.38 8.38 -11.17
C LYS A 86 -35.43 9.88 -11.42
N GLN A 87 -36.57 10.51 -11.19
CA GLN A 87 -36.73 11.96 -11.31
C GLN A 87 -35.87 12.70 -10.28
N LEU A 88 -35.81 12.23 -9.04
CA LEU A 88 -34.93 12.78 -8.00
C LEU A 88 -33.44 12.66 -8.40
N LYS A 89 -33.05 11.57 -9.07
CA LYS A 89 -31.69 11.39 -9.62
C LYS A 89 -31.41 12.39 -10.73
N GLN A 90 -32.33 12.55 -11.68
CA GLN A 90 -32.20 13.49 -12.80
C GLN A 90 -32.16 14.96 -12.34
N ALA A 91 -32.88 15.29 -11.27
CA ALA A 91 -32.84 16.60 -10.63
C ALA A 91 -31.55 16.86 -9.82
N GLY A 92 -30.65 15.87 -9.71
CA GLY A 92 -29.41 15.97 -8.95
C GLY A 92 -29.60 15.93 -7.42
N GLU A 93 -30.78 15.57 -6.93
CA GLU A 93 -31.07 15.53 -5.49
C GLU A 93 -30.35 14.39 -4.76
N TYR A 94 -29.95 13.34 -5.49
CA TYR A 94 -29.01 12.34 -5.02
C TYR A 94 -28.20 11.74 -6.17
N LYS A 95 -26.98 11.29 -5.90
CA LYS A 95 -26.16 10.50 -6.82
C LYS A 95 -26.30 9.02 -6.44
N SER A 96 -26.59 8.15 -7.42
CA SER A 96 -26.51 6.71 -7.21
C SER A 96 -25.35 6.15 -8.03
N ASP A 97 -24.41 5.54 -7.35
CA ASP A 97 -23.62 4.48 -7.99
C ASP A 97 -24.58 3.29 -8.07
N GLU A 98 -25.12 3.01 -9.26
CA GLU A 98 -25.81 1.74 -9.54
C GLU A 98 -24.76 0.64 -9.52
N ASN A 99 -24.23 0.33 -8.32
CA ASN A 99 -23.27 -0.72 -8.15
C ASN A 99 -24.02 -2.05 -8.14
N MET A 100 -23.85 -2.83 -9.21
CA MET A 100 -24.41 -4.17 -9.34
C MET A 100 -24.03 -5.06 -8.16
N ASP A 101 -22.86 -4.86 -7.53
CA ASP A 101 -22.47 -5.60 -6.33
C ASP A 101 -23.35 -5.25 -5.14
N LYS A 102 -23.59 -3.96 -4.91
CA LYS A 102 -24.53 -3.51 -3.87
C LYS A 102 -25.95 -3.99 -4.15
N PHE A 103 -26.31 -4.13 -5.44
CA PHE A 103 -27.54 -4.78 -5.86
C PHE A 103 -27.54 -6.24 -5.40
N PHE A 104 -26.53 -7.02 -5.75
CA PHE A 104 -26.51 -8.47 -5.58
C PHE A 104 -26.32 -8.93 -4.12
N ARG A 105 -25.53 -8.21 -3.32
CA ARG A 105 -25.15 -8.59 -1.95
C ARG A 105 -26.32 -8.99 -1.04
N PRO A 106 -27.45 -8.27 -0.94
CA PRO A 106 -28.57 -8.66 -0.07
C PRO A 106 -29.31 -9.93 -0.49
N PHE A 107 -29.23 -10.30 -1.78
CA PHE A 107 -29.87 -11.51 -2.30
C PHE A 107 -28.98 -12.73 -2.16
N ILE A 108 -27.68 -12.50 -2.28
CA ILE A 108 -26.73 -13.58 -2.39
C ILE A 108 -26.03 -13.85 -1.06
N CYS A 109 -25.72 -12.84 -0.24
CA CYS A 109 -25.04 -13.00 1.04
C CYS A 109 -26.02 -13.18 2.21
N SER A 110 -25.69 -14.05 3.15
CA SER A 110 -26.44 -14.31 4.38
C SER A 110 -26.58 -13.03 5.21
N GLN A 111 -27.72 -12.88 5.89
CA GLN A 111 -27.96 -11.71 6.75
C GLN A 111 -27.03 -11.69 7.97
N GLU A 112 -26.55 -12.86 8.42
CA GLU A 112 -25.54 -12.96 9.47
C GLU A 112 -24.22 -12.37 8.99
N TYR A 113 -23.72 -12.83 7.84
CA TYR A 113 -22.49 -12.31 7.23
C TYR A 113 -22.55 -10.80 7.00
N LEU A 114 -23.62 -10.30 6.36
CA LEU A 114 -23.73 -8.88 6.03
C LEU A 114 -23.68 -8.00 7.28
N LYS A 115 -24.32 -8.43 8.37
CA LYS A 115 -24.29 -7.71 9.64
C LYS A 115 -22.91 -7.76 10.29
N GLU A 116 -22.27 -8.92 10.31
CA GLU A 116 -20.92 -9.08 10.87
C GLU A 116 -19.92 -8.23 10.08
N PHE A 117 -19.96 -8.28 8.75
CA PHE A 117 -19.07 -7.52 7.88
C PHE A 117 -19.28 -6.00 8.00
N GLU A 118 -20.54 -5.53 8.02
CA GLU A 118 -20.86 -4.12 8.26
C GLU A 118 -20.35 -3.65 9.63
N GLN A 119 -20.56 -4.46 10.67
CA GLN A 119 -20.08 -4.18 12.02
C GLN A 119 -18.54 -4.12 12.06
N LEU A 120 -17.85 -5.03 11.38
CA LEU A 120 -16.40 -5.00 11.28
C LEU A 120 -15.90 -3.68 10.68
N GLY A 121 -16.51 -3.22 9.59
CA GLY A 121 -16.18 -1.94 8.97
C GLY A 121 -16.41 -0.74 9.90
N LEU A 122 -17.49 -0.73 10.68
CA LEU A 122 -17.76 0.33 11.67
C LEU A 122 -16.75 0.33 12.82
N ASP A 123 -16.35 -0.86 13.29
CA ASP A 123 -15.40 -1.01 14.38
C ASP A 123 -13.97 -0.71 13.94
N HIS A 124 -13.63 -1.02 12.68
CA HIS A 124 -12.33 -0.72 12.09
C HIS A 124 -12.04 0.79 12.08
N LYS A 125 -13.06 1.64 11.85
CA LYS A 125 -12.91 3.11 11.86
C LYS A 125 -12.35 3.68 13.17
N LYS A 126 -12.39 2.92 14.27
CA LYS A 126 -11.91 3.35 15.59
C LYS A 126 -10.50 2.85 15.90
N ILE A 127 -9.81 2.18 14.97
CA ILE A 127 -8.57 1.45 15.26
C ILE A 127 -7.41 2.36 15.69
N SER A 128 -7.32 3.57 15.14
CA SER A 128 -6.27 4.55 15.47
C SER A 128 -6.35 5.08 16.92
N THR A 129 -7.52 4.95 17.56
CA THR A 129 -7.72 5.33 18.98
C THR A 129 -7.60 4.16 19.95
N ARG A 130 -7.48 2.92 19.44
CA ARG A 130 -7.33 1.72 20.29
C ARG A 130 -5.91 1.59 20.80
N SER A 131 -5.78 1.09 22.02
CA SER A 131 -4.50 0.70 22.60
C SER A 131 -3.90 -0.52 21.87
N PHE A 132 -2.59 -0.72 22.02
CA PHE A 132 -1.90 -1.84 21.36
C PHE A 132 -2.47 -3.23 21.68
N PRO A 133 -2.84 -3.59 22.93
CA PRO A 133 -3.52 -4.85 23.20
C PRO A 133 -4.88 -4.98 22.49
N GLU A 134 -5.65 -3.89 22.42
CA GLU A 134 -6.94 -3.88 21.72
C GLU A 134 -6.76 -4.00 20.19
N GLN A 135 -5.67 -3.46 19.63
CA GLN A 135 -5.30 -3.64 18.23
C GLN A 135 -4.93 -5.11 17.94
N ILE A 136 -4.21 -5.78 18.84
CA ILE A 136 -3.90 -7.23 18.71
C ILE A 136 -5.17 -8.07 18.76
N ALA A 137 -6.04 -7.83 19.74
CA ALA A 137 -7.33 -8.52 19.85
C ALA A 137 -8.20 -8.30 18.60
N TRP A 138 -8.15 -7.09 18.02
CA TRP A 138 -8.83 -6.76 16.78
C TRP A 138 -8.31 -7.56 15.58
N ILE A 139 -6.99 -7.72 15.44
CA ILE A 139 -6.40 -8.57 14.40
C ILE A 139 -6.91 -10.01 14.53
N ASN A 140 -6.96 -10.55 15.75
CA ASN A 140 -7.48 -11.91 15.96
C ASN A 140 -8.97 -12.04 15.61
N GLN A 141 -9.80 -11.02 15.88
CA GLN A 141 -11.21 -10.99 15.45
C GLN A 141 -11.35 -10.97 13.93
N LEU A 142 -10.55 -10.16 13.23
CA LEU A 142 -10.53 -10.11 11.77
C LEU A 142 -10.11 -11.46 11.17
N LEU A 143 -9.06 -12.09 11.71
CA LEU A 143 -8.62 -13.40 11.28
C LEU A 143 -9.68 -14.49 11.54
N GLN A 144 -10.36 -14.45 12.68
CA GLN A 144 -11.49 -15.36 12.97
C GLN A 144 -12.62 -15.20 11.95
N PHE A 145 -12.98 -13.97 11.59
CA PHE A 145 -13.97 -13.70 10.55
C PHE A 145 -13.53 -14.27 9.20
N ILE A 146 -12.27 -14.04 8.81
CA ILE A 146 -11.69 -14.57 7.57
C ILE A 146 -11.77 -16.09 7.53
N PHE A 147 -11.37 -16.79 8.59
CA PHE A 147 -11.44 -18.26 8.61
C PHE A 147 -12.87 -18.79 8.66
N LYS A 148 -13.79 -18.07 9.31
CA LYS A 148 -15.22 -18.42 9.33
C LYS A 148 -15.84 -18.41 7.93
N TYR A 149 -15.50 -17.43 7.09
CA TYR A 149 -16.19 -17.22 5.82
C TYR A 149 -15.39 -17.55 4.54
N TYR A 150 -14.05 -17.52 4.58
CA TYR A 150 -13.21 -17.58 3.38
C TYR A 150 -12.25 -18.77 3.29
N GLU A 151 -12.00 -19.51 4.37
CA GLU A 151 -11.04 -20.62 4.34
C GLU A 151 -11.56 -21.85 3.56
N SER A 152 -12.87 -22.06 3.50
CA SER A 152 -13.49 -23.24 2.88
C SER A 152 -13.52 -23.16 1.36
N HIS A 153 -12.37 -23.30 0.71
CA HIS A 153 -12.23 -23.27 -0.75
C HIS A 153 -13.00 -24.41 -1.46
N ASN A 154 -13.30 -25.50 -0.75
CA ASN A 154 -14.00 -26.66 -1.31
C ASN A 154 -15.53 -26.55 -1.28
N LYS A 155 -16.08 -25.45 -0.76
CA LYS A 155 -17.49 -25.13 -0.82
C LYS A 155 -17.58 -23.66 -1.19
N PRO A 156 -17.77 -23.32 -2.48
CA PRO A 156 -17.94 -21.93 -2.80
C PRO A 156 -19.18 -21.45 -2.01
N PHE A 157 -19.08 -20.26 -1.44
CA PHE A 157 -20.21 -19.51 -0.86
C PHE A 157 -20.64 -19.83 0.59
N VAL A 158 -19.73 -19.98 1.56
CA VAL A 158 -20.11 -20.11 3.01
C VAL A 158 -20.84 -18.88 3.56
N PHE A 159 -20.58 -17.70 2.98
CA PHE A 159 -21.28 -16.47 3.31
C PHE A 159 -22.61 -16.30 2.58
N ALA A 160 -22.96 -17.15 1.59
CA ALA A 160 -24.16 -16.96 0.79
C ALA A 160 -25.44 -17.46 1.47
N LEU A 161 -26.52 -16.71 1.32
CA LEU A 161 -27.85 -16.99 1.87
C LEU A 161 -28.47 -18.25 1.25
N ASN A 162 -28.01 -18.70 0.08
CA ASN A 162 -28.69 -19.74 -0.65
C ASN A 162 -27.80 -20.52 -1.63
N GLN A 163 -27.46 -21.75 -1.28
CA GLN A 163 -27.23 -22.77 -2.31
C GLN A 163 -28.48 -22.94 -3.20
N SER A 164 -29.69 -22.52 -2.76
CA SER A 164 -30.94 -22.59 -3.53
C SER A 164 -31.02 -21.67 -4.74
N ILE A 165 -30.43 -20.47 -4.74
CA ILE A 165 -30.45 -19.57 -5.92
C ILE A 165 -29.66 -20.18 -7.10
N LEU A 166 -28.80 -21.18 -6.86
CA LEU A 166 -28.16 -22.01 -7.89
C LEU A 166 -28.84 -23.38 -8.07
N GLN A 167 -29.80 -23.75 -7.22
CA GLN A 167 -30.63 -24.94 -7.40
C GLN A 167 -31.61 -24.76 -8.57
N PRO A 168 -32.07 -25.87 -9.18
CA PRO A 168 -32.97 -25.84 -10.32
C PRO A 168 -34.45 -25.66 -9.94
N THR A 169 -34.79 -25.15 -8.75
CA THR A 169 -36.21 -25.00 -8.36
C THR A 169 -36.89 -23.91 -9.18
N HIS A 170 -38.21 -24.01 -9.34
CA HIS A 170 -38.98 -23.04 -10.13
C HIS A 170 -38.90 -21.61 -9.58
N ALA A 171 -38.87 -21.46 -8.24
CA ALA A 171 -38.75 -20.15 -7.59
C ALA A 171 -37.37 -19.53 -7.84
N ASP A 172 -36.30 -20.33 -7.77
CA ASP A 172 -34.93 -19.87 -8.00
C ASP A 172 -34.71 -19.48 -9.46
N LYS A 173 -35.25 -20.27 -10.41
CA LYS A 173 -35.24 -19.95 -11.84
C LYS A 173 -35.99 -18.65 -12.16
N GLN A 174 -37.17 -18.46 -11.57
CA GLN A 174 -37.92 -17.20 -11.71
C GLN A 174 -37.16 -16.02 -11.12
N PHE A 175 -36.48 -16.21 -10.00
CA PHE A 175 -35.67 -15.18 -9.36
C PHE A 175 -34.44 -14.81 -10.22
N ARG A 176 -33.70 -15.79 -10.76
CA ARG A 176 -32.58 -15.57 -11.70
C ARG A 176 -33.04 -14.86 -12.98
N LEU A 177 -34.19 -15.26 -13.52
CA LEU A 177 -34.78 -14.61 -14.70
C LEU A 177 -35.21 -13.16 -14.39
N ALA A 178 -35.73 -12.89 -13.20
CA ALA A 178 -36.08 -11.53 -12.77
C ALA A 178 -34.86 -10.60 -12.68
N ILE A 179 -33.71 -11.13 -12.23
CA ILE A 179 -32.42 -10.43 -12.25
C ILE A 179 -31.99 -10.11 -13.69
N ILE A 180 -32.03 -11.08 -14.60
CA ILE A 180 -31.66 -10.86 -16.02
C ILE A 180 -32.60 -9.86 -16.69
N ASN A 181 -33.91 -9.95 -16.45
CA ASN A 181 -34.88 -8.99 -16.98
C ASN A 181 -34.55 -7.57 -16.56
N HIS A 182 -34.09 -7.38 -15.31
CA HIS A 182 -33.65 -6.09 -14.83
C HIS A 182 -32.39 -5.61 -15.58
N LEU A 183 -31.35 -6.45 -15.67
CA LEU A 183 -30.10 -6.14 -16.35
C LEU A 183 -30.29 -5.78 -17.83
N LEU A 184 -31.16 -6.51 -18.52
CA LEU A 184 -31.41 -6.33 -19.95
C LEU A 184 -32.53 -5.31 -20.25
N GLY A 185 -33.24 -4.81 -19.23
CA GLY A 185 -34.41 -3.96 -19.41
C GLY A 185 -35.58 -4.66 -20.13
N THR A 186 -35.65 -5.99 -20.06
CA THR A 186 -36.64 -6.81 -20.78
C THR A 186 -37.74 -7.34 -19.85
N LYS A 187 -38.81 -7.89 -20.43
CA LYS A 187 -39.95 -8.47 -19.71
C LYS A 187 -40.20 -9.91 -20.16
N LEU A 188 -39.30 -10.81 -19.80
CA LEU A 188 -39.47 -12.24 -20.06
C LEU A 188 -40.21 -12.88 -18.89
N SER A 189 -41.36 -13.50 -19.16
CA SER A 189 -42.01 -14.41 -18.21
C SER A 189 -41.29 -15.76 -18.23
N TYR A 190 -41.23 -16.43 -17.07
CA TYR A 190 -40.76 -17.82 -17.03
C TYR A 190 -41.84 -18.72 -17.62
N GLU A 191 -41.72 -19.04 -18.91
CA GLU A 191 -42.42 -20.13 -19.58
C GLU A 191 -41.41 -21.27 -19.79
N ASP A 192 -41.71 -22.52 -19.43
CA ASP A 192 -40.75 -23.63 -19.56
C ASP A 192 -40.52 -24.01 -21.04
N ASN A 193 -39.71 -23.21 -21.73
CA ASN A 193 -39.37 -23.32 -23.14
C ASN A 193 -37.83 -23.32 -23.32
N SER A 194 -37.36 -23.61 -24.53
CA SER A 194 -35.91 -23.71 -24.80
C SER A 194 -35.16 -22.41 -24.51
N VAL A 195 -35.80 -21.25 -24.73
CA VAL A 195 -35.19 -19.93 -24.54
C VAL A 195 -35.01 -19.61 -23.05
N THR A 196 -36.02 -19.83 -22.22
CA THR A 196 -35.91 -19.58 -20.77
C THR A 196 -34.92 -20.52 -20.08
N ARG A 197 -34.76 -21.76 -20.56
CA ARG A 197 -33.73 -22.69 -20.06
C ARG A 197 -32.31 -22.23 -20.39
N ILE A 198 -32.09 -21.69 -21.59
CA ILE A 198 -30.79 -21.12 -21.99
C ILE A 198 -30.50 -19.86 -21.17
N LEU A 199 -31.48 -18.98 -21.01
CA LEU A 199 -31.33 -17.77 -20.20
C LEU A 199 -31.08 -18.10 -18.73
N ASP A 200 -31.75 -19.12 -18.19
CA ASP A 200 -31.52 -19.60 -16.82
C ASP A 200 -30.09 -20.12 -16.63
N LEU A 201 -29.57 -20.88 -17.59
CA LEU A 201 -28.19 -21.36 -17.58
C LEU A 201 -27.20 -20.18 -17.59
N ILE A 202 -27.40 -19.22 -18.50
CA ILE A 202 -26.58 -18.00 -18.58
C ILE A 202 -26.65 -17.20 -17.27
N SER A 203 -27.86 -17.02 -16.72
CA SER A 203 -28.07 -16.33 -15.43
C SER A 203 -27.31 -17.01 -14.31
N SER A 204 -27.39 -18.35 -14.24
CA SER A 204 -26.74 -19.12 -13.20
C SER A 204 -25.22 -19.00 -13.27
N THR A 205 -24.65 -19.01 -14.49
CA THR A 205 -23.22 -18.81 -14.68
C THR A 205 -22.80 -17.39 -14.29
N GLN A 206 -23.54 -16.37 -14.72
CA GLN A 206 -23.25 -14.97 -14.37
C GLN A 206 -23.35 -14.69 -12.87
N ILE A 207 -24.39 -15.22 -12.20
CA ILE A 207 -24.55 -15.09 -10.75
C ILE A 207 -23.43 -15.81 -10.00
N SER A 208 -22.98 -16.97 -10.49
CA SER A 208 -21.82 -17.67 -9.93
C SER A 208 -20.53 -16.84 -10.07
N THR A 209 -20.35 -16.16 -11.19
CA THR A 209 -19.21 -15.26 -11.38
C THR A 209 -19.25 -14.07 -10.42
N VAL A 210 -20.39 -13.37 -10.33
CA VAL A 210 -20.57 -12.23 -9.42
C VAL A 210 -20.32 -12.64 -7.96
N LEU A 211 -20.73 -13.87 -7.62
CA LEU A 211 -20.50 -14.47 -6.33
C LEU A 211 -19.01 -14.61 -5.98
N ASP A 212 -18.23 -15.12 -6.93
CA ASP A 212 -16.79 -15.27 -6.78
C ASP A 212 -16.13 -13.90 -6.64
N ASP A 213 -16.55 -12.91 -7.42
CA ASP A 213 -16.00 -11.55 -7.32
C ASP A 213 -16.34 -10.88 -5.97
N ILE A 214 -17.59 -10.93 -5.51
CA ILE A 214 -17.98 -10.42 -4.18
C ILE A 214 -17.18 -11.10 -3.06
N PHE A 215 -17.02 -12.42 -3.14
CA PHE A 215 -16.21 -13.18 -2.18
C PHE A 215 -14.79 -12.66 -2.13
N MET A 216 -14.17 -12.54 -3.31
CA MET A 216 -12.78 -12.12 -3.40
C MET A 216 -12.59 -10.69 -2.91
N ASP A 217 -13.51 -9.78 -3.24
CA ASP A 217 -13.38 -8.37 -2.89
C ASP A 217 -13.59 -8.13 -1.40
N ASP A 218 -14.55 -8.81 -0.78
CA ASP A 218 -14.75 -8.73 0.67
C ASP A 218 -13.61 -9.38 1.46
N ALA A 219 -13.03 -10.46 0.93
CA ALA A 219 -11.85 -11.09 1.50
C ALA A 219 -10.64 -10.15 1.44
N LYS A 220 -10.42 -9.46 0.31
CA LYS A 220 -9.40 -8.41 0.17
C LYS A 220 -9.60 -7.33 1.23
N ILE A 221 -10.82 -6.82 1.42
CA ILE A 221 -11.13 -5.81 2.44
C ILE A 221 -10.79 -6.31 3.85
N ALA A 222 -11.20 -7.53 4.21
CA ALA A 222 -10.94 -8.08 5.54
C ALA A 222 -9.43 -8.29 5.79
N ILE A 223 -8.69 -8.79 4.79
CA ILE A 223 -7.23 -8.96 4.87
C ILE A 223 -6.53 -7.59 4.96
N ARG A 224 -6.97 -6.62 4.16
CA ARG A 224 -6.47 -5.24 4.21
C ARG A 224 -6.61 -4.66 5.62
N MET A 225 -7.76 -4.82 6.28
CA MET A 225 -7.98 -4.37 7.65
C MET A 225 -6.97 -4.98 8.64
N VAL A 226 -6.52 -6.22 8.44
CA VAL A 226 -5.48 -6.83 9.28
C VAL A 226 -4.18 -6.03 9.15
N PHE A 227 -3.75 -5.75 7.92
CA PHE A 227 -2.49 -5.02 7.68
C PHE A 227 -2.57 -3.53 8.01
N GLU A 228 -3.71 -2.88 7.79
CA GLU A 228 -3.96 -1.50 8.23
C GLU A 228 -3.87 -1.39 9.75
N THR A 229 -4.37 -2.39 10.48
CA THR A 229 -4.23 -2.44 11.95
C THR A 229 -2.76 -2.57 12.35
N ILE A 230 -2.01 -3.46 11.70
CA ILE A 230 -0.57 -3.63 11.94
C ILE A 230 0.19 -2.32 11.67
N HIS A 231 -0.21 -1.56 10.65
CA HIS A 231 0.38 -0.27 10.34
C HIS A 231 0.16 0.77 11.47
N GLN A 232 -0.88 0.65 12.29
CA GLN A 232 -1.11 1.57 13.41
C GLN A 232 -0.17 1.34 14.60
N PHE A 233 0.62 0.26 14.62
CA PHE A 233 1.59 0.01 15.69
C PHE A 233 2.62 1.12 15.76
N SER A 234 2.89 1.63 16.96
CA SER A 234 3.93 2.63 17.17
C SER A 234 5.32 2.06 16.87
N ARG A 235 6.29 2.94 16.59
CA ARG A 235 7.68 2.51 16.35
C ARG A 235 8.27 1.74 17.53
N GLU A 236 7.90 2.09 18.77
CA GLU A 236 8.38 1.42 19.97
C GLU A 236 7.82 -0.01 20.07
N GLU A 237 6.53 -0.20 19.78
CA GLU A 237 5.89 -1.52 19.77
C GLU A 237 6.45 -2.40 18.66
N ARG A 238 6.63 -1.84 17.47
CA ARG A 238 7.26 -2.54 16.35
C ARG A 238 8.68 -3.01 16.67
N ALA A 239 9.45 -2.19 17.39
CA ALA A 239 10.80 -2.57 17.82
C ALA A 239 10.78 -3.75 18.81
N LYS A 240 9.80 -3.81 19.72
CA LYS A 240 9.65 -4.91 20.70
C LYS A 240 9.35 -6.26 20.05
N LEU A 241 8.72 -6.26 18.87
CA LEU A 241 8.36 -7.51 18.18
C LEU A 241 9.39 -7.96 17.14
N LEU A 242 10.44 -7.17 16.90
CA LEU A 242 11.38 -7.36 15.79
C LEU A 242 12.04 -8.75 15.75
N GLU A 243 12.37 -9.29 16.92
CA GLU A 243 13.02 -10.60 17.06
C GLU A 243 12.11 -11.78 16.68
N PHE A 244 10.80 -11.56 16.62
CA PHE A 244 9.80 -12.58 16.30
C PHE A 244 9.39 -12.55 14.82
N LEU A 245 9.99 -11.69 14.00
CA LEU A 245 9.61 -11.52 12.60
C LEU A 245 10.66 -12.13 11.64
N PRO A 246 10.23 -12.74 10.52
CA PRO A 246 11.09 -13.56 9.67
C PRO A 246 12.12 -12.77 8.86
N TRP A 247 11.98 -11.45 8.75
CA TRP A 247 12.84 -10.58 7.94
C TRP A 247 13.41 -9.38 8.73
N GLY A 248 13.41 -9.46 10.06
CA GLY A 248 13.92 -8.39 10.93
C GLY A 248 13.25 -7.05 10.65
N THR A 249 14.03 -5.98 10.49
CA THR A 249 13.49 -4.63 10.22
C THR A 249 12.72 -4.55 8.91
N ASN A 250 13.04 -5.41 7.94
CA ASN A 250 12.34 -5.46 6.65
C ASN A 250 10.93 -6.02 6.77
N SER A 251 10.61 -6.76 7.85
CA SER A 251 9.27 -7.29 8.06
C SER A 251 8.22 -6.19 8.20
N TRP A 252 8.56 -5.07 8.86
CA TRP A 252 7.61 -3.97 9.00
C TRP A 252 7.31 -3.31 7.65
N TYR A 253 8.34 -2.99 6.87
CA TYR A 253 8.16 -2.47 5.51
C TYR A 253 7.40 -3.43 4.59
N LEU A 254 7.45 -4.73 4.88
CA LEU A 254 6.66 -5.74 4.18
C LEU A 254 5.18 -5.62 4.53
N LEU A 255 4.87 -5.65 5.83
CA LEU A 255 3.52 -5.65 6.35
C LEU A 255 2.78 -4.35 6.04
N GLU A 256 3.49 -3.22 6.00
CA GLU A 256 2.93 -1.92 5.59
C GLU A 256 2.46 -1.92 4.14
N PHE A 257 3.23 -2.54 3.24
CA PHE A 257 2.88 -2.62 1.82
C PHE A 257 1.75 -3.63 1.54
N CYS A 258 1.55 -4.62 2.41
CA CYS A 258 0.44 -5.55 2.24
C CYS A 258 -0.93 -4.85 2.23
N GLY A 259 -1.11 -3.74 2.96
CA GLY A 259 -2.36 -2.98 2.94
C GLY A 259 -2.73 -2.45 1.54
N SER A 260 -1.75 -2.04 0.74
CA SER A 260 -1.98 -1.52 -0.62
C SER A 260 -2.23 -2.62 -1.66
N LEU A 261 -1.89 -3.88 -1.38
CA LEU A 261 -2.14 -4.99 -2.30
C LEU A 261 -3.61 -5.40 -2.36
N PHE A 262 -4.34 -5.23 -1.27
CA PHE A 262 -5.72 -5.71 -1.12
C PHE A 262 -6.75 -4.57 -1.22
N ILE A 263 -6.51 -3.58 -2.08
CA ILE A 263 -7.45 -2.47 -2.33
C ILE A 263 -8.68 -3.01 -3.09
N PRO A 264 -9.92 -2.69 -2.67
CA PRO A 264 -11.15 -3.18 -3.32
C PRO A 264 -11.38 -2.61 -4.72
N ASP A 265 -12.16 -3.35 -5.52
CA ASP A 265 -12.31 -3.17 -6.96
C ASP A 265 -13.19 -1.98 -7.35
N ASP A 266 -13.93 -1.39 -6.40
CA ASP A 266 -14.73 -0.18 -6.61
C ASP A 266 -13.87 1.06 -6.98
N ASN A 267 -12.55 0.99 -6.77
CA ASN A 267 -11.59 1.97 -7.28
C ASN A 267 -11.02 1.60 -8.66
N ILE A 268 -11.33 0.42 -9.20
CA ILE A 268 -10.76 -0.11 -10.45
C ILE A 268 -11.64 0.19 -11.66
N THR A 269 -12.95 0.44 -11.49
CA THR A 269 -13.70 1.22 -12.48
C THR A 269 -13.07 2.59 -12.69
N LYS A 270 -12.42 3.16 -11.66
CA LYS A 270 -11.56 4.35 -11.80
C LYS A 270 -10.15 4.04 -12.32
N VAL A 271 -9.59 2.84 -12.22
CA VAL A 271 -8.34 2.52 -12.94
C VAL A 271 -8.61 2.45 -14.47
N ASN A 272 -9.81 2.02 -14.86
CA ASN A 272 -10.25 2.00 -16.26
C ASN A 272 -10.87 3.32 -16.76
N GLU A 273 -11.51 4.14 -15.90
CA GLU A 273 -12.14 5.42 -16.29
C GLU A 273 -11.36 6.68 -15.85
N SER A 274 -10.41 6.55 -14.91
CA SER A 274 -9.47 7.62 -14.53
C SER A 274 -8.03 7.22 -14.80
N GLY A 275 -7.70 7.13 -16.09
CA GLY A 275 -6.36 7.39 -16.60
C GLY A 275 -5.21 6.59 -15.94
N GLY A 276 -5.43 5.33 -15.55
CA GLY A 276 -4.30 4.42 -15.41
C GLY A 276 -3.53 4.44 -16.73
N LEU A 277 -2.21 4.72 -16.68
CA LEU A 277 -1.31 4.88 -17.84
C LEU A 277 -1.78 4.01 -19.02
N PRO A 278 -2.49 4.59 -20.02
CA PRO A 278 -3.12 3.80 -21.07
C PRO A 278 -2.04 3.45 -22.09
N LEU A 279 -1.12 2.56 -21.75
CA LEU A 279 0.01 2.27 -22.61
C LEU A 279 -0.50 1.46 -23.81
N SER A 280 -0.50 2.10 -24.98
CA SER A 280 -0.64 1.46 -26.29
C SER A 280 0.76 1.29 -26.88
N PHE A 281 1.06 0.08 -27.36
CA PHE A 281 2.41 -0.30 -27.80
C PHE A 281 2.43 -0.42 -29.32
N HIS A 282 3.19 0.45 -29.97
CA HIS A 282 3.58 0.30 -31.37
C HIS A 282 5.12 0.32 -31.40
N TYR A 283 5.72 -0.82 -31.74
CA TYR A 283 7.17 -0.94 -31.86
C TYR A 283 7.46 -1.40 -33.30
N GLU A 284 8.17 -0.57 -34.07
CA GLU A 284 8.72 -0.97 -35.37
C GLU A 284 10.21 -1.26 -35.18
N GLY A 285 10.55 -2.55 -35.03
CA GLY A 285 11.92 -3.04 -34.90
C GLY A 285 11.99 -4.55 -34.65
N ASP A 286 12.92 -5.23 -35.33
CA ASP A 286 13.06 -6.70 -35.42
C ASP A 286 13.71 -7.31 -34.15
N GLU A 287 13.07 -7.14 -32.98
CA GLU A 287 13.41 -7.81 -31.71
C GLU A 287 12.18 -8.46 -31.04
N ASP A 288 11.60 -9.46 -31.71
CA ASP A 288 10.33 -10.11 -31.33
C ASP A 288 10.23 -10.59 -29.86
N LYS A 289 11.35 -10.98 -29.24
CA LYS A 289 11.34 -11.53 -27.86
C LYS A 289 11.26 -10.46 -26.77
N ASN A 290 11.93 -9.33 -26.94
CA ASN A 290 11.90 -8.24 -25.96
C ASN A 290 10.53 -7.57 -25.94
N ILE A 291 9.95 -7.35 -27.13
CA ILE A 291 8.61 -6.79 -27.29
C ILE A 291 7.55 -7.67 -26.62
N LEU A 292 7.62 -8.98 -26.83
CA LEU A 292 6.68 -9.93 -26.23
C LEU A 292 6.74 -9.90 -24.70
N GLY A 293 7.94 -9.96 -24.11
CA GLY A 293 8.11 -9.92 -22.65
C GLY A 293 7.61 -8.61 -22.06
N ILE A 294 7.88 -7.47 -22.69
CA ILE A 294 7.37 -6.17 -22.25
C ILE A 294 5.83 -6.12 -22.34
N SER A 295 5.24 -6.62 -23.43
CA SER A 295 3.78 -6.70 -23.57
C SER A 295 3.14 -7.54 -22.49
N GLU A 296 3.73 -8.69 -22.16
CA GLU A 296 3.26 -9.58 -21.08
C GLU A 296 3.33 -8.90 -19.72
N TYR A 297 4.44 -8.19 -19.42
CA TYR A 297 4.57 -7.39 -18.19
C TYR A 297 3.43 -6.38 -18.04
N TYR A 298 3.12 -5.61 -19.09
CA TYR A 298 2.09 -4.58 -19.02
C TYR A 298 0.68 -5.13 -18.95
N LYS A 299 0.39 -6.25 -19.63
CA LYS A 299 -0.89 -6.96 -19.45
C LYS A 299 -1.04 -7.43 -18.00
N ALA A 300 0.00 -8.05 -17.45
CA ALA A 300 0.01 -8.52 -16.07
C ALA A 300 -0.04 -7.38 -15.03
N LEU A 301 0.38 -6.15 -15.38
CA LEU A 301 0.19 -4.96 -14.54
C LEU A 301 -1.24 -4.45 -14.56
N ARG A 302 -1.85 -4.34 -15.75
CA ARG A 302 -3.23 -3.85 -15.93
C ARG A 302 -4.24 -4.76 -15.22
N GLU A 303 -3.90 -6.03 -15.15
CA GLU A 303 -4.75 -7.11 -14.67
C GLU A 303 -4.13 -7.78 -13.42
N ASP A 304 -3.25 -7.07 -12.71
CA ASP A 304 -2.51 -7.56 -11.54
C ASP A 304 -3.43 -8.02 -10.41
N ILE A 305 -4.61 -7.41 -10.34
CA ILE A 305 -5.68 -7.82 -9.45
C ILE A 305 -6.03 -9.31 -9.57
N CYS A 306 -6.00 -9.88 -10.78
CA CYS A 306 -6.26 -11.30 -10.96
C CYS A 306 -5.22 -12.14 -10.24
N ILE A 307 -3.94 -11.73 -10.29
CA ILE A 307 -2.86 -12.39 -9.55
C ILE A 307 -3.11 -12.27 -8.03
N VAL A 308 -3.50 -11.09 -7.54
CA VAL A 308 -3.81 -10.90 -6.12
C VAL A 308 -4.95 -11.81 -5.69
N LYS A 309 -6.05 -11.86 -6.46
CA LYS A 309 -7.21 -12.74 -6.20
C LYS A 309 -6.79 -14.21 -6.17
N THR A 310 -5.97 -14.67 -7.12
CA THR A 310 -5.48 -16.06 -7.13
C THR A 310 -4.51 -16.36 -5.98
N ALA A 311 -3.56 -15.47 -5.70
CA ALA A 311 -2.61 -15.63 -4.60
C ALA A 311 -3.29 -15.60 -3.22
N MET A 312 -4.37 -14.85 -3.10
CA MET A 312 -5.16 -14.75 -1.87
C MET A 312 -5.71 -16.11 -1.42
N LEU A 313 -6.05 -17.01 -2.35
CA LEU A 313 -6.52 -18.35 -2.03
C LEU A 313 -5.46 -19.14 -1.23
N ASP A 314 -4.21 -19.09 -1.68
CA ASP A 314 -3.08 -19.71 -1.00
C ASP A 314 -2.74 -19.01 0.32
N ILE A 315 -2.87 -17.68 0.36
CA ILE A 315 -2.60 -16.84 1.54
C ILE A 315 -3.57 -17.14 2.68
N ILE A 316 -4.88 -17.20 2.39
CA ILE A 316 -5.92 -17.48 3.39
C ILE A 316 -5.69 -18.87 3.99
N LYS A 317 -5.36 -19.84 3.14
CA LYS A 317 -5.17 -21.23 3.56
C LYS A 317 -3.90 -21.46 4.37
N ASN A 318 -2.79 -20.80 4.02
CA ASN A 318 -1.48 -21.10 4.60
C ASN A 318 -0.97 -19.95 5.49
N ASP A 319 -0.76 -18.77 4.92
CA ASP A 319 0.02 -17.71 5.55
C ASP A 319 -0.75 -17.00 6.68
N LEU A 320 -2.06 -16.79 6.52
CA LEU A 320 -2.88 -16.18 7.57
C LEU A 320 -2.94 -17.05 8.84
N ARG A 321 -2.79 -18.38 8.73
CA ARG A 321 -2.73 -19.29 9.89
C ARG A 321 -1.46 -19.10 10.71
N VAL A 322 -0.36 -18.80 10.05
CA VAL A 322 0.91 -18.43 10.71
C VAL A 322 0.72 -17.12 11.47
N LEU A 323 0.13 -16.10 10.83
CA LEU A 323 -0.18 -14.82 11.47
C LEU A 323 -1.12 -14.99 12.67
N GLN A 324 -2.18 -15.79 12.54
CA GLN A 324 -3.12 -16.07 13.62
C GLN A 324 -2.41 -16.67 14.83
N THR A 325 -1.52 -17.64 14.61
CA THR A 325 -0.77 -18.28 15.69
C THR A 325 0.11 -17.29 16.44
N PHE A 326 0.79 -16.39 15.70
CA PHE A 326 1.58 -15.30 16.29
C PHE A 326 0.71 -14.34 17.11
N PHE A 327 -0.37 -13.79 16.54
CA PHE A 327 -1.20 -12.79 17.23
C PHE A 327 -1.99 -13.37 18.41
N ILE A 328 -2.38 -14.64 18.37
CA ILE A 328 -2.93 -15.35 19.56
C ILE A 328 -1.87 -15.47 20.65
N SER A 329 -0.61 -15.78 20.31
CA SER A 329 0.47 -15.85 21.30
C SER A 329 0.75 -14.49 21.95
N LEU A 330 0.65 -13.39 21.17
CA LEU A 330 0.77 -12.03 21.69
C LEU A 330 -0.39 -11.67 22.62
N GLU A 331 -1.63 -11.93 22.20
CA GLU A 331 -2.81 -11.63 23.02
C GLU A 331 -2.75 -12.35 24.38
N ASN A 332 -2.36 -13.64 24.39
CA ASN A 332 -2.20 -14.40 25.63
C ASN A 332 -1.14 -13.79 26.56
N ARG A 333 -0.04 -13.27 26.01
CA ARG A 333 1.00 -12.59 26.80
C ARG A 333 0.48 -11.30 27.43
N PHE A 334 -0.26 -10.47 26.67
CA PHE A 334 -0.83 -9.23 27.19
C PHE A 334 -1.98 -9.46 28.19
N ALA A 335 -2.66 -10.61 28.12
CA ALA A 335 -3.66 -11.02 29.09
C ALA A 335 -3.08 -11.52 30.44
N GLY A 336 -1.76 -11.42 30.65
CA GLY A 336 -1.12 -11.80 31.93
C GLY A 336 -0.99 -13.31 32.17
N ARG A 337 -1.10 -14.13 31.12
CA ARG A 337 -0.83 -15.58 31.21
C ARG A 337 0.69 -15.79 31.15
N GLU A 338 1.37 -15.61 32.29
CA GLU A 338 2.85 -15.54 32.44
C GLU A 338 3.64 -16.72 31.83
N ALA A 339 3.00 -17.85 31.51
CA ALA A 339 3.66 -19.02 30.93
C ALA A 339 3.67 -19.08 29.38
N CYS A 340 3.03 -18.14 28.68
CA CYS A 340 2.90 -18.20 27.21
C CYS A 340 4.07 -17.51 26.48
N GLN A 341 4.93 -18.31 25.85
CA GLN A 341 5.99 -17.82 24.94
C GLN A 341 5.38 -17.22 23.66
N ILE A 342 5.90 -16.07 23.19
CA ILE A 342 5.56 -15.54 21.86
C ILE A 342 6.14 -16.48 20.81
N LEU A 343 5.30 -16.98 19.90
CA LEU A 343 5.71 -17.85 18.81
C LEU A 343 6.15 -16.97 17.62
N PRO A 344 7.37 -17.10 17.08
CA PRO A 344 7.79 -16.27 15.96
C PRO A 344 6.96 -16.54 14.70
N ILE A 345 6.83 -15.52 13.84
CA ILE A 345 6.29 -15.69 12.49
C ILE A 345 7.35 -16.44 11.66
N GLU A 346 6.99 -17.60 11.12
CA GLU A 346 7.81 -18.37 10.19
C GLU A 346 7.79 -17.73 8.78
N ASP A 347 8.40 -18.37 7.77
CA ASP A 347 8.34 -17.84 6.40
C ASP A 347 6.88 -17.80 5.90
N LEU A 348 6.51 -16.75 5.17
CA LEU A 348 5.19 -16.59 4.57
C LEU A 348 5.31 -16.86 3.06
N PRO A 349 5.18 -18.13 2.61
CA PRO A 349 5.56 -18.57 1.27
C PRO A 349 4.68 -18.02 0.15
N ASN A 350 3.54 -17.38 0.45
CA ASN A 350 2.64 -16.82 -0.55
C ASN A 350 2.66 -15.28 -0.53
N PHE A 351 2.63 -14.67 0.66
CA PHE A 351 2.76 -13.21 0.80
C PHE A 351 4.09 -12.70 0.26
N ARG A 352 5.18 -13.37 0.58
CA ARG A 352 6.51 -12.90 0.21
C ARG A 352 6.69 -12.85 -1.31
N PRO A 353 6.41 -13.92 -2.08
CA PRO A 353 6.46 -13.84 -3.54
C PRO A 353 5.49 -12.83 -4.15
N LEU A 354 4.24 -12.75 -3.66
CA LEU A 354 3.25 -11.78 -4.17
C LEU A 354 3.73 -10.35 -3.98
N LEU A 355 4.31 -10.08 -2.82
CA LEU A 355 4.85 -8.78 -2.49
C LEU A 355 6.07 -8.43 -3.34
N TRP A 356 7.01 -9.35 -3.54
CA TRP A 356 8.18 -9.09 -4.38
C TRP A 356 7.82 -8.91 -5.84
N TYR A 357 6.89 -9.73 -6.35
CA TYR A 357 6.30 -9.53 -7.66
C TYR A 357 5.75 -8.11 -7.80
N SER A 358 4.91 -7.69 -6.87
CA SER A 358 4.24 -6.39 -6.90
C SER A 358 5.21 -5.22 -6.74
N LYS A 359 6.17 -5.31 -5.80
CA LYS A 359 7.21 -4.29 -5.60
C LYS A 359 8.11 -4.12 -6.82
N HIS A 360 8.61 -5.22 -7.40
CA HIS A 360 9.42 -5.13 -8.62
C HIS A 360 8.60 -4.53 -9.77
N SER A 361 7.36 -4.98 -9.91
CA SER A 361 6.44 -4.48 -10.94
C SER A 361 6.19 -2.98 -10.79
N ILE A 362 5.93 -2.47 -9.58
CA ILE A 362 5.76 -1.04 -9.31
C ILE A 362 7.06 -0.28 -9.53
N HIS A 363 8.20 -0.75 -9.01
CA HIS A 363 9.48 -0.05 -9.17
C HIS A 363 9.93 0.04 -10.63
N PHE A 364 9.70 -1.00 -11.44
CA PHE A 364 9.94 -0.93 -12.87
C PHE A 364 9.05 0.12 -13.55
N LEU A 365 7.77 0.19 -13.19
CA LEU A 365 6.88 1.23 -13.72
C LEU A 365 7.35 2.63 -13.31
N ARG A 366 7.77 2.81 -12.04
CA ARG A 366 8.34 4.06 -11.52
C ARG A 366 9.57 4.48 -12.32
N LEU A 367 10.50 3.56 -12.53
CA LEU A 367 11.71 3.84 -13.30
C LEU A 367 11.38 4.18 -14.75
N LEU A 368 10.49 3.43 -15.41
CA LEU A 368 10.07 3.75 -16.79
C LEU A 368 9.39 5.12 -16.91
N ALA A 369 8.75 5.61 -15.84
CA ALA A 369 8.18 6.94 -15.79
C ALA A 369 9.18 8.05 -15.48
N LEU A 370 10.19 7.79 -14.65
CA LEU A 370 11.21 8.76 -14.25
C LEU A 370 12.37 8.87 -15.25
N LEU A 371 12.63 7.83 -16.04
CA LEU A 371 13.76 7.81 -16.96
C LEU A 371 13.43 8.49 -18.30
N PRO A 372 14.36 9.31 -18.84
CA PRO A 372 14.19 9.98 -20.14
C PRO A 372 14.14 8.97 -21.30
N ASN A 373 13.48 9.36 -22.40
CA ASN A 373 13.41 8.57 -23.62
C ASN A 373 14.41 9.05 -24.68
N ASP A 374 14.81 8.13 -25.55
CA ASP A 374 15.51 8.46 -26.79
C ASP A 374 14.49 8.95 -27.84
N LEU A 375 14.76 10.10 -28.46
CA LEU A 375 13.91 10.68 -29.51
C LEU A 375 13.82 9.80 -30.78
N SER A 376 14.75 8.85 -30.94
CA SER A 376 14.84 7.97 -32.11
C SER A 376 14.01 6.69 -32.02
N ILE A 377 13.45 6.37 -30.85
CA ILE A 377 12.63 5.17 -30.64
C ILE A 377 11.14 5.58 -30.61
N PRO A 378 10.27 5.03 -31.47
CA PRO A 378 8.85 5.27 -31.41
C PRO A 378 8.31 4.95 -30.02
N THR A 379 7.68 5.96 -29.41
CA THR A 379 7.20 5.87 -28.04
C THR A 379 5.98 4.96 -27.95
N ILE A 380 5.89 4.21 -26.84
CA ILE A 380 4.65 3.68 -26.29
C ILE A 380 3.70 4.87 -26.03
N LEU A 381 2.79 5.12 -26.95
CA LEU A 381 1.81 6.20 -26.80
C LEU A 381 0.80 5.78 -25.74
N ALA A 382 0.66 6.61 -24.71
CA ALA A 382 -0.66 6.82 -24.14
C ALA A 382 -1.46 7.62 -25.17
N GLU A 383 -2.29 6.96 -25.98
CA GLU A 383 -3.34 7.71 -26.67
C GLU A 383 -4.27 8.25 -25.57
N PRO A 384 -4.44 9.58 -25.47
CA PRO A 384 -5.43 10.14 -24.55
C PRO A 384 -6.81 9.67 -25.01
N VAL A 385 -7.38 8.72 -24.28
CA VAL A 385 -8.78 8.33 -24.46
C VAL A 385 -9.62 9.39 -23.76
N GLY A 386 -9.90 10.49 -24.46
CA GLY A 386 -10.76 11.58 -23.97
C GLY A 386 -10.09 12.96 -23.94
N ASP A 387 -10.85 13.97 -23.52
CA ASP A 387 -10.42 15.37 -23.50
C ASP A 387 -9.08 15.56 -22.76
N MET A 388 -8.19 16.35 -23.38
CA MET A 388 -6.82 16.68 -22.95
C MET A 388 -6.72 17.26 -21.52
N GLU A 389 -7.83 17.64 -20.89
CA GLU A 389 -7.87 18.14 -19.50
C GLU A 389 -7.64 17.06 -18.42
N SER A 390 -7.47 15.79 -18.80
CA SER A 390 -7.44 14.64 -17.88
C SER A 390 -6.10 13.86 -17.81
N ILE A 391 -5.00 14.39 -18.33
CA ILE A 391 -3.70 13.72 -18.33
C ILE A 391 -3.12 13.65 -16.91
N THR A 392 -2.79 12.44 -16.44
CA THR A 392 -2.25 12.23 -15.08
C THR A 392 -0.83 12.81 -14.93
N PRO A 393 -0.40 13.23 -13.73
CA PRO A 393 0.94 13.79 -13.51
C PRO A 393 2.09 12.89 -13.98
N ILE A 394 1.92 11.57 -13.88
CA ILE A 394 2.90 10.60 -14.38
C ILE A 394 2.97 10.57 -15.91
N VAL A 395 1.84 10.75 -16.61
CA VAL A 395 1.81 10.87 -18.08
C VAL A 395 2.38 12.22 -18.50
N GLN A 396 2.09 13.31 -17.77
CA GLN A 396 2.71 14.62 -18.01
C GLN A 396 4.23 14.55 -17.83
N LEU A 397 4.72 13.88 -16.79
CA LEU A 397 6.14 13.65 -16.57
C LEU A 397 6.77 12.87 -17.73
N GLN A 398 6.12 11.79 -18.18
CA GLN A 398 6.61 11.02 -19.32
C GLN A 398 6.68 11.86 -20.59
N GLN A 399 5.61 12.60 -20.93
CA GLN A 399 5.58 13.52 -22.07
C GLN A 399 6.69 14.57 -22.00
N LEU A 400 6.90 15.13 -20.81
CA LEU A 400 7.95 16.12 -20.55
C LEU A 400 9.34 15.55 -20.81
N LEU A 401 9.61 14.35 -20.30
CA LEU A 401 10.86 13.61 -20.48
C LEU A 401 11.08 13.11 -21.93
N HIS A 402 10.11 13.31 -22.83
CA HIS A 402 10.29 13.14 -24.28
C HIS A 402 10.75 14.43 -24.98
N SER A 403 10.58 15.59 -24.36
CA SER A 403 10.94 16.86 -24.98
C SER A 403 12.45 17.09 -24.93
N SER A 404 13.05 17.43 -26.07
CA SER A 404 14.48 17.78 -26.18
C SER A 404 14.86 19.09 -25.46
N SER A 405 13.88 19.83 -24.93
CA SER A 405 14.07 21.13 -24.27
C SER A 405 14.28 21.05 -22.76
N PHE A 406 14.14 19.86 -22.16
CA PHE A 406 14.05 19.67 -20.72
C PHE A 406 15.23 20.21 -19.93
N SER A 407 16.42 20.37 -20.52
CA SER A 407 17.62 20.72 -19.76
C SER A 407 18.11 22.16 -19.92
N ASN A 408 17.63 22.94 -20.90
CA ASN A 408 18.29 24.22 -21.24
C ASN A 408 17.97 25.39 -20.28
N SER A 409 16.93 25.28 -19.46
CA SER A 409 16.53 26.31 -18.48
C SER A 409 16.91 25.91 -17.05
N LEU A 410 17.04 26.88 -16.14
CA LEU A 410 17.26 26.59 -14.71
C LEU A 410 16.16 25.67 -14.16
N LYS A 411 14.90 25.98 -14.50
CA LYS A 411 13.72 25.18 -14.14
C LYS A 411 13.88 23.72 -14.57
N GLY A 412 14.27 23.51 -15.83
CA GLY A 412 14.50 22.20 -16.43
C GLY A 412 15.63 21.40 -15.77
N ARG A 413 16.80 22.04 -15.56
CA ARG A 413 17.93 21.39 -14.87
C ARG A 413 17.58 20.95 -13.45
N LEU A 414 16.95 21.82 -12.67
CA LEU A 414 16.52 21.48 -11.30
C LEU A 414 15.47 20.37 -11.28
N ALA A 415 14.53 20.41 -12.23
CA ALA A 415 13.55 19.34 -12.39
C ALA A 415 14.23 18.00 -12.72
N PHE A 416 15.28 17.99 -13.55
CA PHE A 416 16.03 16.76 -13.85
C PHE A 416 16.80 16.23 -12.64
N LEU A 417 17.50 17.10 -11.90
CA LEU A 417 18.21 16.71 -10.67
C LEU A 417 17.25 16.11 -9.65
N ARG A 418 16.03 16.67 -9.54
CA ARG A 418 14.96 16.09 -8.73
C ARG A 418 14.55 14.70 -9.21
N THR A 419 14.39 14.52 -10.51
CA THR A 419 14.07 13.21 -11.10
C THR A 419 15.16 12.19 -10.79
N MET A 420 16.44 12.58 -10.85
CA MET A 420 17.56 11.72 -10.45
C MET A 420 17.50 11.33 -8.97
N GLU A 421 17.18 12.28 -8.10
CA GLU A 421 16.97 12.02 -6.67
C GLU A 421 15.86 10.99 -6.45
N LEU A 422 14.73 11.12 -7.17
CA LEU A 422 13.61 10.18 -7.13
C LEU A 422 13.99 8.79 -7.66
N VAL A 423 14.80 8.71 -8.73
CA VAL A 423 15.36 7.44 -9.22
C VAL A 423 16.22 6.79 -8.14
N GLY A 424 17.07 7.54 -7.45
CA GLY A 424 17.88 7.01 -6.34
C GLY A 424 17.03 6.52 -5.16
N GLU A 425 15.91 7.17 -4.84
CA GLU A 425 14.96 6.71 -3.80
C GLU A 425 14.32 5.36 -4.15
N VAL A 426 14.13 5.07 -5.44
CA VAL A 426 13.70 3.72 -5.88
C VAL A 426 14.73 2.68 -5.46
N PHE A 427 16.03 2.97 -5.50
CA PHE A 427 17.11 2.02 -5.20
C PHE A 427 17.56 2.00 -3.72
N THR A 428 16.62 2.13 -2.79
CA THR A 428 16.91 2.01 -1.36
C THR A 428 16.60 0.61 -0.81
N THR A 429 17.20 0.26 0.32
CA THR A 429 16.86 -0.98 1.05
C THR A 429 15.41 -0.99 1.54
N ARG A 430 14.82 0.19 1.78
CA ARG A 430 13.38 0.33 2.08
C ARG A 430 12.52 -0.11 0.90
N SER A 431 12.92 0.27 -0.32
CA SER A 431 12.20 -0.04 -1.56
C SER A 431 12.35 -1.50 -1.99
N TRP A 432 13.57 -2.05 -2.00
CA TRP A 432 13.85 -3.41 -2.55
C TRP A 432 14.21 -4.47 -1.50
N GLY A 433 14.38 -4.11 -0.23
CA GLY A 433 14.86 -5.01 0.81
C GLY A 433 16.12 -5.76 0.40
N ASN A 434 16.10 -7.09 0.53
CA ASN A 434 17.25 -7.93 0.20
C ASN A 434 17.50 -8.08 -1.32
N HIS A 435 16.49 -7.84 -2.17
CA HIS A 435 16.64 -7.90 -3.63
C HIS A 435 17.44 -6.74 -4.20
N LEU A 436 17.67 -5.67 -3.43
CA LEU A 436 18.57 -4.60 -3.87
C LEU A 436 19.96 -5.16 -4.21
N LYS A 437 20.39 -6.18 -3.45
CA LYS A 437 21.67 -6.84 -3.65
C LYS A 437 21.70 -7.74 -4.88
N SER A 438 20.57 -8.03 -5.52
CA SER A 438 20.52 -8.79 -6.77
C SER A 438 20.51 -7.91 -8.02
N VAL A 439 20.44 -6.57 -7.88
CA VAL A 439 20.55 -5.65 -9.00
C VAL A 439 21.97 -5.67 -9.54
N ASP A 440 22.12 -5.91 -10.84
CA ASP A 440 23.42 -6.05 -11.52
C ASP A 440 23.54 -5.24 -12.81
N TYR A 441 22.47 -4.59 -13.26
CA TYR A 441 22.42 -3.75 -14.48
C TYR A 441 22.76 -2.27 -14.24
N ILE A 442 22.81 -1.83 -12.97
CA ILE A 442 23.27 -0.50 -12.53
C ILE A 442 23.73 -0.58 -11.08
N SER A 443 24.58 0.33 -10.60
CA SER A 443 25.02 0.37 -9.20
C SER A 443 23.98 1.05 -8.29
N PRO A 444 23.31 0.32 -7.37
CA PRO A 444 22.41 0.95 -6.41
C PRO A 444 23.13 1.90 -5.45
N ASP A 445 24.39 1.61 -5.14
CA ASP A 445 25.22 2.42 -4.25
C ASP A 445 25.49 3.80 -4.87
N MET A 446 25.78 3.87 -6.18
CA MET A 446 26.01 5.16 -6.85
C MET A 446 24.73 6.00 -6.94
N LEU A 447 23.59 5.38 -7.23
CA LEU A 447 22.29 6.06 -7.23
C LEU A 447 21.90 6.54 -5.82
N THR A 448 22.19 5.74 -4.80
CA THR A 448 21.99 6.11 -3.38
C THR A 448 22.88 7.30 -3.00
N ASN A 449 24.14 7.32 -3.45
CA ASN A 449 25.05 8.43 -3.20
C ASN A 449 24.58 9.73 -3.87
N LEU A 450 24.08 9.66 -5.10
CA LEU A 450 23.45 10.80 -5.79
C LEU A 450 22.26 11.32 -4.99
N ARG A 451 21.31 10.44 -4.66
CA ARG A 451 20.13 10.79 -3.85
C ARG A 451 20.52 11.43 -2.52
N ASN A 452 21.41 10.82 -1.76
CA ASN A 452 21.85 11.36 -0.47
C ASN A 452 22.55 12.71 -0.62
N GLY A 453 23.38 12.88 -1.66
CA GLY A 453 24.05 14.16 -1.92
C GLY A 453 23.09 15.28 -2.27
N PHE A 454 21.98 14.96 -2.95
CA PHE A 454 20.91 15.89 -3.27
C PHE A 454 19.98 16.20 -2.10
N SER A 455 19.68 15.22 -1.24
CA SER A 455 18.78 15.40 -0.10
C SER A 455 19.46 16.05 1.11
N HIS A 456 20.74 15.73 1.37
CA HIS A 456 21.47 16.10 2.59
C HIS A 456 22.56 17.15 2.32
N VAL A 457 22.19 18.23 1.65
CA VAL A 457 23.13 19.29 1.27
C VAL A 457 23.70 20.05 2.47
N GLU A 458 23.04 19.98 3.63
CA GLU A 458 23.52 20.52 4.91
C GLU A 458 24.74 19.77 5.45
N ASP A 459 24.92 18.50 5.07
CA ASP A 459 25.98 17.63 5.56
C ASP A 459 27.20 17.58 4.62
N LEU A 460 27.11 18.15 3.41
CA LEU A 460 28.22 18.18 2.45
C LEU A 460 29.41 19.00 2.96
N ARG A 461 30.64 18.53 2.78
CA ARG A 461 31.85 19.34 3.06
C ARG A 461 31.92 20.57 2.14
N SER A 462 31.78 20.37 0.83
CA SER A 462 31.72 21.43 -0.18
C SER A 462 30.39 21.43 -0.93
N PHE A 463 29.66 22.55 -0.84
CA PHE A 463 28.43 22.75 -1.58
C PHE A 463 28.66 23.02 -3.08
N ALA A 464 29.90 23.30 -3.49
CA ALA A 464 30.26 23.65 -4.87
C ALA A 464 29.91 22.55 -5.89
N VAL A 465 29.83 21.28 -5.46
CA VAL A 465 29.42 20.19 -6.33
C VAL A 465 27.97 20.34 -6.81
N ILE A 466 27.08 20.79 -5.92
CA ILE A 466 25.67 21.07 -6.26
C ILE A 466 25.58 22.28 -7.18
N GLU A 467 26.28 23.37 -6.85
CA GLU A 467 26.28 24.58 -7.67
C GLU A 467 26.80 24.33 -9.09
N MET A 468 27.81 23.46 -9.23
CA MET A 468 28.37 23.07 -10.53
C MET A 468 27.35 22.28 -11.35
N LEU A 469 26.69 21.27 -10.76
CA LEU A 469 25.66 20.46 -11.42
C LEU A 469 24.46 21.30 -11.89
N GLU A 470 24.09 22.32 -11.13
CA GLU A 470 22.95 23.20 -11.47
C GLU A 470 23.26 24.23 -12.56
N ARG A 471 24.55 24.49 -12.83
CA ARG A 471 25.02 25.49 -13.78
C ARG A 471 25.52 24.90 -15.10
N GLU A 472 26.20 23.75 -15.04
CA GLU A 472 26.88 23.17 -16.20
C GLU A 472 25.95 22.31 -17.05
N GLN A 473 25.54 22.84 -18.21
CA GLN A 473 24.63 22.17 -19.14
C GLN A 473 25.19 20.85 -19.68
N ASP A 474 26.46 20.83 -20.11
CA ASP A 474 27.09 19.67 -20.72
C ASP A 474 27.09 18.43 -19.79
N VAL A 475 27.17 18.67 -18.48
CA VAL A 475 27.11 17.63 -17.46
C VAL A 475 25.70 17.05 -17.34
N ILE A 476 24.69 17.92 -17.34
CA ILE A 476 23.28 17.51 -17.33
C ILE A 476 22.96 16.69 -18.57
N ASP A 477 23.40 17.12 -19.75
CA ASP A 477 23.16 16.41 -21.00
C ASP A 477 23.85 15.04 -21.01
N SER A 478 25.07 14.95 -20.45
CA SER A 478 25.79 13.68 -20.29
C SER A 478 25.07 12.71 -19.33
N LEU A 479 24.58 13.21 -18.20
CA LEU A 479 23.77 12.43 -17.25
C LEU A 479 22.47 11.97 -17.92
N GLN A 480 21.77 12.86 -18.62
CA GLN A 480 20.52 12.53 -19.32
C GLN A 480 20.74 11.41 -20.34
N ALA A 481 21.81 11.47 -21.13
CA ALA A 481 22.17 10.40 -22.06
C ALA A 481 22.39 9.05 -21.35
N GLU A 482 23.10 9.04 -20.22
CA GLU A 482 23.31 7.80 -19.43
C GLU A 482 22.01 7.26 -18.83
N PHE A 483 21.08 8.11 -18.41
CA PHE A 483 19.75 7.68 -17.95
C PHE A 483 18.85 7.17 -19.08
N VAL A 484 19.00 7.66 -20.33
CA VAL A 484 18.35 7.07 -21.52
C VAL A 484 18.87 5.66 -21.75
N ILE A 485 20.20 5.45 -21.70
CA ILE A 485 20.81 4.11 -21.80
C ILE A 485 20.26 3.21 -20.69
N PHE A 486 20.17 3.71 -19.47
CA PHE A 486 19.63 2.94 -18.35
C PHE A 486 18.18 2.48 -18.61
N LYS A 487 17.34 3.33 -19.20
CA LYS A 487 15.97 2.94 -19.58
C LYS A 487 15.94 1.82 -20.62
N GLN A 488 16.84 1.85 -21.59
CA GLN A 488 16.95 0.81 -22.62
C GLN A 488 17.33 -0.54 -21.99
N GLU A 489 18.32 -0.56 -21.10
CA GLU A 489 18.71 -1.77 -20.36
C GLU A 489 17.56 -2.30 -19.49
N LEU A 490 16.77 -1.40 -18.89
CA LEU A 490 15.63 -1.77 -18.07
C LEU A 490 14.56 -2.55 -18.85
N TYR A 491 14.33 -2.22 -20.12
CA TYR A 491 13.44 -3.00 -20.99
C TYR A 491 13.92 -4.45 -21.14
N GLY A 492 15.23 -4.65 -21.32
CA GLY A 492 15.84 -5.98 -21.38
C GLY A 492 15.69 -6.75 -20.06
N VAL A 493 15.86 -6.09 -18.92
CA VAL A 493 15.65 -6.68 -17.58
C VAL A 493 14.20 -7.12 -17.39
N ILE A 494 13.24 -6.31 -17.82
CA ILE A 494 11.80 -6.64 -17.74
C ILE A 494 11.50 -7.84 -18.65
N ALA A 495 11.97 -7.82 -19.90
CA ALA A 495 11.75 -8.93 -20.84
C ALA A 495 12.36 -10.24 -20.32
N GLN A 496 13.60 -10.20 -19.81
CA GLN A 496 14.25 -11.35 -19.20
C GLN A 496 13.48 -11.87 -17.99
N ARG A 497 12.94 -11.00 -17.14
CA ARG A 497 12.07 -11.43 -16.03
C ARG A 497 10.85 -12.15 -16.55
N GLN A 498 10.14 -11.57 -17.52
CA GLN A 498 8.90 -12.13 -18.07
C GLN A 498 9.11 -13.45 -18.80
N SER A 499 10.29 -13.69 -19.38
CA SER A 499 10.61 -14.98 -19.99
C SER A 499 10.66 -16.16 -19.01
N HIS A 500 10.63 -15.91 -17.69
CA HIS A 500 10.51 -16.96 -16.67
C HIS A 500 9.07 -17.34 -16.36
N PHE A 501 8.10 -16.58 -16.86
CA PHE A 501 6.67 -16.80 -16.64
C PHE A 501 6.02 -17.36 -17.92
N PRO A 502 4.92 -18.11 -17.82
CA PRO A 502 4.11 -18.40 -19.00
C PRO A 502 3.55 -17.09 -19.55
N LYS A 503 3.17 -17.11 -20.83
CA LYS A 503 2.53 -15.94 -21.45
C LYS A 503 1.32 -15.53 -20.63
N TRP A 504 1.18 -14.23 -20.37
CA TRP A 504 0.01 -13.71 -19.68
C TRP A 504 -1.27 -14.11 -20.44
N PRO A 505 -2.24 -14.76 -19.78
CA PRO A 505 -3.43 -15.29 -20.45
C PRO A 505 -4.39 -14.17 -20.85
N THR A 506 -5.31 -14.48 -21.76
CA THR A 506 -6.41 -13.56 -22.08
C THR A 506 -7.48 -13.67 -21.00
N ILE A 507 -7.79 -12.57 -20.32
CA ILE A 507 -8.91 -12.48 -19.40
C ILE A 507 -10.00 -11.64 -20.07
N SER A 508 -11.18 -12.23 -20.30
CA SER A 508 -12.30 -11.51 -20.95
C SER A 508 -13.66 -11.84 -20.31
N SER A 509 -13.64 -12.57 -19.20
CA SER A 509 -14.83 -13.13 -18.56
C SER A 509 -14.60 -13.29 -17.05
N GLY A 510 -15.59 -13.84 -16.32
CA GLY A 510 -15.58 -13.92 -14.86
C GLY A 510 -14.45 -14.73 -14.20
N PHE A 511 -14.30 -14.62 -12.88
CA PHE A 511 -13.28 -15.33 -12.08
C PHE A 511 -13.01 -16.78 -12.53
N SER A 512 -14.06 -17.61 -12.62
CA SER A 512 -13.98 -19.03 -13.00
C SER A 512 -13.35 -19.32 -14.37
N THR A 513 -13.29 -18.32 -15.25
CA THR A 513 -12.72 -18.46 -16.59
C THR A 513 -11.22 -18.16 -16.63
N TRP A 514 -10.75 -17.19 -15.85
CA TRP A 514 -9.33 -16.81 -15.81
C TRP A 514 -8.59 -17.38 -14.61
N GLU A 515 -9.27 -17.92 -13.59
CA GLU A 515 -8.64 -18.49 -12.39
C GLU A 515 -7.53 -19.46 -12.75
N LYS A 516 -7.83 -20.50 -13.53
CA LYS A 516 -6.87 -21.56 -13.87
C LYS A 516 -5.63 -21.01 -14.61
N PRO A 517 -5.77 -20.28 -15.74
CA PRO A 517 -4.60 -19.80 -16.45
C PRO A 517 -3.80 -18.74 -15.66
N VAL A 518 -4.47 -17.90 -14.85
CA VAL A 518 -3.77 -16.95 -13.96
C VAL A 518 -3.07 -17.69 -12.81
N SER A 519 -3.62 -18.81 -12.33
CA SER A 519 -2.99 -19.67 -11.34
C SER A 519 -1.70 -20.30 -11.86
N GLU A 520 -1.66 -20.73 -13.12
CA GLU A 520 -0.42 -21.22 -13.75
C GLU A 520 0.66 -20.12 -13.82
N TYR A 521 0.27 -18.89 -14.16
CA TYR A 521 1.17 -17.73 -14.11
C TYR A 521 1.63 -17.43 -12.67
N TRP A 522 0.72 -17.44 -11.70
CA TRP A 522 1.01 -17.23 -10.29
C TRP A 522 1.99 -18.28 -9.73
N GLN A 523 1.86 -19.56 -10.09
CA GLN A 523 2.81 -20.59 -9.66
C GLN A 523 4.22 -20.35 -10.23
N ALA A 524 4.33 -19.86 -11.46
CA ALA A 524 5.62 -19.49 -12.03
C ALA A 524 6.23 -18.26 -11.33
N VAL A 525 5.41 -17.25 -11.02
CA VAL A 525 5.81 -16.08 -10.21
C VAL A 525 6.32 -16.54 -8.84
N LYS A 526 5.55 -17.39 -8.16
CA LYS A 526 5.92 -17.95 -6.86
C LYS A 526 7.29 -18.62 -6.92
N LYS A 527 7.50 -19.52 -7.89
CA LYS A 527 8.77 -20.22 -8.11
C LYS A 527 9.94 -19.28 -8.41
N TYR A 528 9.72 -18.20 -9.15
CA TYR A 528 10.79 -17.23 -9.48
C TYR A 528 11.24 -16.42 -8.26
N TYR A 529 10.29 -16.03 -7.41
CA TYR A 529 10.54 -15.25 -6.19
C TYR A 529 10.78 -16.12 -4.94
N GLU A 530 10.73 -17.45 -5.08
CA GLU A 530 11.24 -18.40 -4.11
C GLU A 530 12.76 -18.23 -3.99
N ILE A 531 13.19 -17.39 -3.05
CA ILE A 531 14.60 -17.31 -2.69
C ILE A 531 14.94 -18.59 -1.91
N PRO A 532 15.97 -19.37 -2.32
CA PRO A 532 16.48 -20.43 -1.48
C PRO A 532 16.88 -19.81 -0.14
N LEU A 533 16.27 -20.32 0.95
CA LEU A 533 16.44 -19.83 2.30
C LEU A 533 17.92 -19.46 2.54
N SER A 534 18.22 -18.16 2.61
CA SER A 534 19.50 -17.71 3.14
C SER A 534 19.64 -18.40 4.48
N PHE A 535 20.74 -19.13 4.71
CA PHE A 535 20.96 -19.98 5.88
C PHE A 535 20.22 -19.44 7.10
N ASN A 536 19.04 -20.01 7.38
CA ASN A 536 18.17 -19.49 8.40
C ASN A 536 18.69 -20.07 9.71
N ASP A 537 19.09 -19.22 10.66
CA ASP A 537 19.64 -19.69 11.93
C ASP A 537 18.60 -20.58 12.67
N THR A 538 17.33 -20.47 12.30
CA THR A 538 16.20 -21.34 12.68
C THR A 538 15.15 -21.35 11.55
N PRO A 539 14.85 -22.47 10.87
CA PRO A 539 15.16 -23.86 11.22
C PRO A 539 16.24 -24.51 10.32
N TYR A 540 17.44 -24.78 10.84
CA TYR A 540 18.49 -25.52 10.11
C TYR A 540 18.30 -27.03 10.28
N ALA A 541 18.20 -27.78 9.18
CA ALA A 541 18.19 -29.24 9.16
C ALA A 541 19.46 -29.75 8.44
N PRO A 542 20.38 -30.43 9.14
CA PRO A 542 21.66 -30.83 8.55
C PRO A 542 21.56 -31.99 7.56
N ASN A 543 20.42 -32.67 7.46
CA ASN A 543 20.19 -33.85 6.61
C ASN A 543 21.26 -34.94 6.76
N GLN A 544 21.83 -35.05 7.96
CA GLN A 544 22.76 -36.09 8.36
C GLN A 544 22.42 -36.56 9.78
N ALA A 545 22.67 -37.83 10.06
CA ALA A 545 22.37 -38.41 11.37
C ALA A 545 23.21 -37.75 12.48
N LEU A 546 22.56 -37.33 13.57
CA LEU A 546 23.22 -36.72 14.74
C LEU A 546 23.69 -37.78 15.74
N LEU A 547 23.08 -38.97 15.69
CA LEU A 547 23.42 -40.16 16.46
C LEU A 547 23.43 -41.38 15.53
N ASN A 548 24.14 -42.44 15.93
CA ASN A 548 24.06 -43.72 15.22
C ASN A 548 22.72 -44.44 15.53
N GLU A 549 22.35 -45.44 14.74
CA GLU A 549 21.05 -46.11 14.88
C GLU A 549 20.88 -46.84 16.23
N ASP A 550 21.96 -47.29 16.87
CA ASP A 550 21.89 -47.94 18.18
C ASP A 550 21.64 -46.94 19.32
N ASP A 551 22.29 -45.77 19.27
CA ASP A 551 22.03 -44.64 20.17
C ASP A 551 20.60 -44.12 19.97
N ILE A 552 20.12 -44.04 18.72
CA ILE A 552 18.73 -43.65 18.42
C ILE A 552 17.74 -44.65 19.01
N LYS A 553 17.94 -45.96 18.79
CA LYS A 553 17.08 -47.00 19.40
C LYS A 553 17.08 -46.90 20.91
N THR A 554 18.23 -46.63 21.52
CA THR A 554 18.36 -46.46 22.97
C THR A 554 17.51 -45.28 23.46
N VAL A 555 17.54 -44.14 22.76
CA VAL A 555 16.71 -42.98 23.08
C VAL A 555 15.21 -43.27 22.90
N LEU A 556 14.81 -43.90 21.80
CA LEU A 556 13.40 -44.20 21.51
C LEU A 556 12.79 -45.22 22.48
N THR A 557 13.58 -46.17 22.96
CA THR A 557 13.11 -47.20 23.92
C THR A 557 12.85 -46.61 25.31
N ALA A 558 13.53 -45.51 25.65
CA ALA A 558 13.41 -44.86 26.96
C ALA A 558 12.27 -43.82 27.04
N ILE A 559 11.82 -43.30 25.90
CA ILE A 559 10.86 -42.19 25.80
C ILE A 559 9.42 -42.72 25.70
N LYS A 560 8.48 -42.01 26.34
CA LYS A 560 7.03 -42.26 26.18
C LYS A 560 6.40 -41.27 25.19
N PRO A 561 5.52 -41.72 24.28
CA PRO A 561 4.89 -40.85 23.30
C PRO A 561 3.87 -39.92 23.98
N ILE A 562 3.97 -38.61 23.72
CA ILE A 562 3.09 -37.58 24.32
C ILE A 562 1.93 -37.20 23.39
N ARG A 563 2.13 -37.32 22.06
CA ARG A 563 1.14 -37.00 21.03
C ARG A 563 1.30 -37.90 19.79
N PRO A 564 0.25 -38.04 18.96
CA PRO A 564 0.39 -38.67 17.65
C PRO A 564 1.53 -38.02 16.84
N GLY A 565 2.36 -38.84 16.18
CA GLY A 565 3.51 -38.38 15.40
C GLY A 565 4.77 -38.04 16.21
N PHE A 566 4.70 -37.95 17.55
CA PHE A 566 5.83 -37.53 18.40
C PHE A 566 7.09 -38.39 18.20
N MET A 567 6.96 -39.72 18.17
CA MET A 567 8.11 -40.61 17.94
C MET A 567 8.73 -40.40 16.55
N GLY A 568 7.90 -40.15 15.54
CA GLY A 568 8.37 -39.81 14.19
C GLY A 568 9.18 -38.52 14.18
N ASP A 569 8.76 -37.52 14.95
CA ASP A 569 9.45 -36.24 15.07
C ASP A 569 10.80 -36.39 15.81
N VAL A 570 10.86 -37.19 16.88
CA VAL A 570 12.11 -37.51 17.59
C VAL A 570 13.09 -38.22 16.65
N VAL A 571 12.62 -39.20 15.87
CA VAL A 571 13.45 -39.90 14.89
C VAL A 571 13.98 -38.95 13.83
N LYS A 572 13.11 -38.12 13.24
CA LYS A 572 13.51 -37.12 12.25
C LYS A 572 14.55 -36.16 12.82
N MET A 573 14.38 -35.74 14.08
CA MET A 573 15.30 -34.84 14.77
C MET A 573 16.68 -35.48 14.98
N LEU A 574 16.74 -36.68 15.54
CA LEU A 574 18.02 -37.38 15.77
C LEU A 574 18.70 -37.82 14.48
N ARG A 575 17.95 -38.01 13.39
CA ARG A 575 18.49 -38.21 12.04
C ARG A 575 18.85 -36.91 11.31
N GLY A 576 18.68 -35.76 11.94
CA GLY A 576 18.99 -34.44 11.38
C GLY A 576 18.09 -34.03 10.20
N GLN A 577 16.94 -34.67 10.03
CA GLN A 577 15.94 -34.35 8.99
C GLN A 577 15.08 -33.14 9.37
N VAL A 578 15.10 -32.75 10.64
CA VAL A 578 14.49 -31.52 11.17
C VAL A 578 15.46 -30.86 12.17
N PRO A 579 15.28 -29.59 12.53
CA PRO A 579 16.14 -28.91 13.48
C PRO A 579 16.16 -29.56 14.85
N PHE A 580 17.32 -29.54 15.50
CA PHE A 580 17.53 -30.11 16.83
C PHE A 580 16.77 -29.38 17.96
N ILE A 581 16.11 -28.26 17.66
CA ILE A 581 15.31 -27.44 18.59
C ILE A 581 13.80 -27.74 18.55
N THR A 582 13.35 -28.63 17.66
CA THR A 582 11.92 -28.90 17.42
C THR A 582 11.25 -29.57 18.63
N ILE A 583 12.02 -30.25 19.47
CA ILE A 583 11.56 -30.82 20.73
C ILE A 583 12.43 -30.22 21.83
N LYS A 584 11.87 -29.34 22.66
CA LYS A 584 12.61 -28.80 23.83
C LYS A 584 13.11 -29.97 24.66
N SER A 585 14.41 -30.00 24.94
CA SER A 585 15.07 -31.05 25.74
C SER A 585 14.31 -31.34 27.03
N ASP A 586 13.76 -30.30 27.65
CA ASP A 586 13.07 -30.38 28.93
C ASP A 586 11.77 -31.20 28.82
N GLY A 587 10.98 -31.00 27.77
CA GLY A 587 9.77 -31.79 27.52
C GLY A 587 10.04 -33.25 27.14
N LEU A 588 11.23 -33.54 26.59
CA LEU A 588 11.68 -34.92 26.33
C LEU A 588 12.16 -35.59 27.62
N LEU A 589 12.91 -34.86 28.47
CA LEU A 589 13.41 -35.32 29.76
C LEU A 589 12.29 -35.65 30.75
N ASP A 590 11.15 -34.96 30.64
CA ASP A 590 9.95 -35.21 31.44
C ASP A 590 9.28 -36.56 31.12
N THR A 591 9.54 -37.13 29.94
CA THR A 591 9.01 -38.46 29.55
C THR A 591 9.84 -39.63 30.08
N LEU A 592 11.04 -39.35 30.61
CA LEU A 592 12.02 -40.36 31.00
C LEU A 592 11.88 -40.76 32.48
N SER A 593 12.19 -42.02 32.77
CA SER A 593 12.33 -42.49 34.15
C SER A 593 13.57 -41.85 34.82
N PRO A 594 13.60 -41.71 36.17
CA PRO A 594 14.77 -41.17 36.88
C PRO A 594 16.09 -41.89 36.56
N ARG A 595 16.02 -43.19 36.24
CA ARG A 595 17.19 -44.02 35.88
C ARG A 595 17.73 -43.69 34.49
N ASP A 596 16.85 -43.35 33.55
CA ASP A 596 17.20 -43.15 32.13
C ASP A 596 17.57 -41.69 31.81
N LYS A 597 17.22 -40.74 32.68
CA LYS A 597 17.52 -39.31 32.49
C LYS A 597 18.99 -39.04 32.20
N ARG A 598 19.92 -39.54 33.04
CA ARG A 598 21.35 -39.23 32.91
C ARG A 598 22.00 -39.85 31.66
N PRO A 599 21.76 -41.13 31.30
CA PRO A 599 22.24 -41.72 30.05
C PRO A 599 21.71 -41.01 28.80
N ILE A 600 20.40 -40.77 28.73
CA ILE A 600 19.77 -40.14 27.55
C ILE A 600 20.21 -38.68 27.42
N MET A 601 20.35 -37.94 28.52
CA MET A 601 20.87 -36.57 28.48
C MET A 601 22.26 -36.50 27.84
N LYS A 602 23.16 -37.46 28.11
CA LYS A 602 24.48 -37.52 27.44
C LYS A 602 24.36 -37.73 25.93
N LEU A 603 23.47 -38.61 25.49
CA LEU A 603 23.22 -38.86 24.06
C LEU A 603 22.63 -37.62 23.38
N LEU A 604 21.69 -36.94 24.04
CA LEU A 604 21.13 -35.69 23.53
C LEU A 604 22.19 -34.60 23.46
N SER A 605 23.06 -34.44 24.46
CA SER A 605 24.17 -33.48 24.40
C SER A 605 25.17 -33.81 23.28
N LYS A 606 25.43 -35.09 23.01
CA LYS A 606 26.24 -35.54 21.86
C LYS A 606 25.58 -35.15 20.55
N ALA A 607 24.29 -35.43 20.39
CA ALA A 607 23.52 -35.05 19.21
C ALA A 607 23.49 -33.52 19.00
N GLU A 608 23.35 -32.76 20.09
CA GLU A 608 23.39 -31.30 20.09
C GLU A 608 24.74 -30.76 19.62
N SER A 609 25.84 -31.36 20.08
CA SER A 609 27.20 -30.98 19.65
C SER A 609 27.38 -31.20 18.15
N VAL A 610 27.01 -32.40 17.64
CA VAL A 610 27.10 -32.72 16.20
C VAL A 610 26.24 -31.77 15.37
N TYR A 611 25.04 -31.44 15.86
CA TYR A 611 24.17 -30.44 15.23
C TYR A 611 24.82 -29.05 15.19
N LYS A 612 25.40 -28.59 16.31
CA LYS A 612 26.09 -27.28 16.40
C LYS A 612 27.28 -27.20 15.42
N ASP A 613 28.07 -28.26 15.31
CA ASP A 613 29.20 -28.32 14.38
C ASP A 613 28.74 -28.32 12.92
N ALA A 614 27.75 -29.14 12.57
CA ALA A 614 27.15 -29.17 11.24
C ALA A 614 26.58 -27.81 10.85
N LYS A 615 25.89 -27.16 11.79
CA LYS A 615 25.33 -25.81 11.64
C LYS A 615 26.43 -24.78 11.39
N LYS A 616 27.54 -24.85 12.14
CA LYS A 616 28.70 -23.96 11.97
C LYS A 616 29.35 -24.11 10.59
N VAL A 617 29.54 -25.35 10.13
CA VAL A 617 30.13 -25.63 8.80
C VAL A 617 29.24 -25.10 7.69
N ALA A 618 27.95 -25.40 7.72
CA ALA A 618 26.99 -24.91 6.73
C ALA A 618 26.88 -23.38 6.72
N LYS A 619 26.89 -22.74 7.90
CA LYS A 619 26.94 -21.28 8.02
C LYS A 619 28.17 -20.69 7.35
N ASN A 620 29.35 -21.26 7.61
CA ASN A 620 30.60 -20.78 7.02
C ASN A 620 30.65 -20.97 5.50
N ALA A 621 30.17 -22.11 5.00
CA ALA A 621 30.08 -22.37 3.57
C ALA A 621 29.13 -21.38 2.86
N ALA A 622 27.94 -21.15 3.42
CA ALA A 622 26.97 -20.19 2.90
C ALA A 622 27.52 -18.75 2.89
N VAL A 623 28.26 -18.35 3.95
CA VAL A 623 28.93 -17.04 4.01
C VAL A 623 29.99 -16.90 2.93
N LEU A 624 30.82 -17.93 2.70
CA LEU A 624 31.87 -17.92 1.69
C LEU A 624 31.29 -17.88 0.26
N GLU A 625 30.27 -18.68 -0.01
CA GLU A 625 29.57 -18.69 -1.30
C GLU A 625 28.93 -17.32 -1.59
N SER A 626 28.23 -16.76 -0.61
CA SER A 626 27.64 -15.42 -0.69
C SER A 626 28.70 -14.34 -0.94
N ALA A 627 29.83 -14.38 -0.22
CA ALA A 627 30.95 -13.45 -0.42
C ALA A 627 31.56 -13.56 -1.83
N THR A 628 31.71 -14.78 -2.34
CA THR A 628 32.27 -15.03 -3.69
C THR A 628 31.32 -14.52 -4.77
N ARG A 629 30.02 -14.81 -4.66
CA ARG A 629 28.98 -14.29 -5.55
C ARG A 629 28.96 -12.77 -5.55
N ARG A 630 29.00 -12.17 -4.36
CA ARG A 630 29.03 -10.71 -4.18
C ARG A 630 30.24 -10.07 -4.88
N ARG A 631 31.44 -10.64 -4.73
CA ARG A 631 32.64 -10.12 -5.43
C ARG A 631 32.52 -10.15 -6.95
N LYS A 632 31.95 -11.22 -7.52
CA LYS A 632 31.72 -11.33 -8.97
C LYS A 632 30.72 -10.28 -9.45
N GLN A 633 29.64 -10.09 -8.69
CA GLN A 633 28.62 -9.09 -9.00
C GLN A 633 29.18 -7.67 -8.88
N GLU A 634 29.92 -7.36 -7.82
CA GLU A 634 30.59 -6.06 -7.64
C GLU A 634 31.57 -5.77 -8.79
N ALA A 635 32.32 -6.76 -9.25
CA ALA A 635 33.20 -6.60 -10.42
C ALA A 635 32.42 -6.32 -11.71
N THR A 636 31.29 -7.01 -11.90
CA THR A 636 30.40 -6.80 -13.06
C THR A 636 29.79 -5.40 -13.04
N ILE A 637 29.26 -4.98 -11.89
CA ILE A 637 28.71 -3.64 -11.69
C ILE A 637 29.77 -2.57 -11.94
N ARG A 638 31.00 -2.72 -11.40
CA ARG A 638 32.09 -1.77 -11.68
C ARG A 638 32.40 -1.66 -13.16
N SER A 639 32.43 -2.79 -13.88
CA SER A 639 32.63 -2.78 -15.33
C SER A 639 31.49 -2.05 -16.05
N ILE A 640 30.24 -2.27 -15.65
CA ILE A 640 29.07 -1.62 -16.25
C ILE A 640 29.09 -0.12 -15.98
N MET A 641 29.36 0.30 -14.74
CA MET A 641 29.46 1.72 -14.38
C MET A 641 30.54 2.43 -15.19
N ALA A 642 31.74 1.85 -15.29
CA ALA A 642 32.84 2.46 -16.01
C ALA A 642 32.62 2.55 -17.54
N THR A 643 31.80 1.66 -18.11
CA THR A 643 31.60 1.57 -19.56
C THR A 643 30.32 2.24 -20.05
N LYS A 644 29.21 2.06 -19.32
CA LYS A 644 27.88 2.56 -19.69
C LYS A 644 27.46 3.82 -18.93
N TYR A 645 27.97 4.01 -17.70
CA TYR A 645 27.52 5.08 -16.80
C TYR A 645 28.68 5.88 -16.14
N PRO A 646 29.71 6.31 -16.90
CA PRO A 646 30.89 6.95 -16.32
C PRO A 646 30.60 8.26 -15.60
N THR A 647 29.60 9.02 -16.04
CA THR A 647 29.20 10.31 -15.44
C THR A 647 28.46 10.08 -14.12
N ILE A 648 27.51 9.15 -14.09
CA ILE A 648 26.83 8.73 -12.86
C ILE A 648 27.85 8.22 -11.82
N GLU A 649 28.83 7.40 -12.23
CA GLU A 649 29.87 6.89 -11.34
C GLU A 649 30.73 8.02 -10.77
N LYS A 650 31.23 8.92 -11.62
CA LYS A 650 32.05 10.07 -11.22
C LYS A 650 31.34 10.93 -10.17
N PHE A 651 30.07 11.27 -10.40
CA PHE A 651 29.32 12.15 -9.50
C PHE A 651 28.83 11.45 -8.24
N GLY A 652 28.42 10.19 -8.34
CA GLY A 652 28.08 9.37 -7.18
C GLY A 652 29.27 9.24 -6.23
N LEU A 653 30.48 9.02 -6.75
CA LEU A 653 31.70 8.98 -5.94
C LEU A 653 32.04 10.35 -5.33
N LYS A 654 31.98 11.42 -6.11
CA LYS A 654 32.27 12.78 -5.61
C LYS A 654 31.32 13.18 -4.49
N LEU A 655 30.01 12.98 -4.64
CA LEU A 655 29.04 13.28 -3.58
C LEU A 655 29.23 12.39 -2.35
N PHE A 656 29.59 11.11 -2.55
CA PHE A 656 29.94 10.23 -1.44
C PHE A 656 31.17 10.72 -0.67
N GLU A 657 32.20 11.22 -1.34
CA GLU A 657 33.38 11.80 -0.72
C GLU A 657 33.05 13.07 0.07
N GLU A 658 32.21 13.95 -0.49
CA GLU A 658 31.73 15.16 0.18
C GLU A 658 30.86 14.87 1.41
N LEU A 659 30.12 13.75 1.39
CA LEU A 659 29.31 13.27 2.51
C LEU A 659 30.09 12.44 3.53
N LYS A 660 31.31 11.99 3.21
CA LYS A 660 32.03 11.03 4.03
C LYS A 660 32.42 11.64 5.38
N ILE A 661 31.58 11.42 6.37
CA ILE A 661 31.98 11.34 7.78
C ILE A 661 32.58 9.94 7.94
N GLY A 662 33.88 9.82 7.71
CA GLY A 662 34.61 8.56 7.82
C GLY A 662 34.89 8.23 9.28
N ALA A 663 34.54 7.00 9.68
CA ALA A 663 34.88 6.40 10.97
C ALA A 663 36.35 6.68 11.39
N GLY A 664 36.53 7.66 12.28
CA GLY A 664 37.86 8.09 12.76
C GLY A 664 37.99 9.59 12.98
N GLU A 665 37.16 10.42 12.35
CA GLU A 665 37.16 11.89 12.57
C GLU A 665 36.23 12.27 13.74
N THR A 666 36.69 13.24 14.55
CA THR A 666 35.98 13.69 15.76
C THR A 666 34.74 14.52 15.38
N LYS A 667 33.83 14.70 16.35
CA LYS A 667 32.59 15.52 16.26
C LYS A 667 32.81 17.00 15.85
N ASP A 668 34.05 17.43 15.62
CA ASP A 668 34.46 18.82 15.36
C ASP A 668 34.51 19.20 13.87
N ASP A 669 34.40 18.25 12.92
CA ASP A 669 34.38 18.52 11.46
C ASP A 669 32.97 18.85 10.91
N LYS A 670 32.09 19.43 11.73
CA LYS A 670 30.78 19.87 11.25
C LYS A 670 30.92 21.09 10.34
N VAL A 671 30.18 21.10 9.22
CA VAL A 671 30.05 22.26 8.32
C VAL A 671 29.87 23.54 9.14
N SER A 672 30.66 24.58 8.89
CA SER A 672 30.63 25.80 9.69
C SER A 672 29.27 26.49 9.64
N VAL A 673 28.90 27.21 10.70
CA VAL A 673 27.64 27.99 10.73
C VAL A 673 27.59 29.01 9.60
N SER A 674 28.70 29.70 9.32
CA SER A 674 28.80 30.61 8.16
C SER A 674 28.47 29.87 6.86
N SER A 675 29.06 28.70 6.62
CA SER A 675 28.77 27.93 5.41
C SER A 675 27.31 27.49 5.31
N LEU A 676 26.67 27.11 6.42
CA LEU A 676 25.24 26.78 6.44
C LEU A 676 24.35 27.99 6.13
N VAL A 677 24.69 29.17 6.67
CA VAL A 677 23.99 30.43 6.35
C VAL A 677 24.16 30.78 4.88
N ASP A 678 25.38 30.68 4.34
CA ASP A 678 25.68 30.94 2.92
C ASP A 678 24.90 29.98 2.01
N ARG A 679 24.83 28.69 2.36
CA ARG A 679 24.01 27.69 1.65
C ARG A 679 22.53 28.06 1.69
N LEU A 680 21.99 28.43 2.86
CA LEU A 680 20.59 28.83 2.99
C LEU A 680 20.28 30.03 2.10
N LYS A 681 21.13 31.07 2.12
CA LYS A 681 20.99 32.26 1.27
C LYS A 681 21.07 31.90 -0.22
N ASN A 682 22.00 31.02 -0.59
CA ASN A 682 22.14 30.54 -1.96
C ASN A 682 20.85 29.83 -2.44
N ARG A 683 20.33 28.86 -1.67
CA ARG A 683 19.09 28.13 -2.03
C ARG A 683 17.88 29.05 -2.13
N MET A 684 17.77 30.01 -1.20
CA MET A 684 16.74 31.05 -1.26
C MET A 684 16.87 31.88 -2.54
N GLY A 685 18.08 32.33 -2.91
CA GLY A 685 18.32 33.08 -4.14
C GLY A 685 17.99 32.29 -5.42
N VAL A 686 18.32 30.99 -5.47
CA VAL A 686 17.95 30.13 -6.61
C VAL A 686 16.43 29.96 -6.71
N LEU A 687 15.73 29.86 -5.57
CA LEU A 687 14.26 29.81 -5.54
C LEU A 687 13.64 31.11 -6.06
N GLU A 688 14.16 32.27 -5.65
CA GLU A 688 13.72 33.56 -6.17
C GLU A 688 13.95 33.65 -7.69
N GLN A 689 15.16 33.31 -8.16
CA GLN A 689 15.48 33.31 -9.58
C GLN A 689 14.50 32.42 -10.38
N LEU A 690 14.24 31.21 -9.90
CA LEU A 690 13.30 30.27 -10.52
C LEU A 690 11.89 30.88 -10.65
N LEU A 691 11.40 31.54 -9.60
CA LEU A 691 10.08 32.18 -9.59
C LEU A 691 10.03 33.43 -10.49
N VAL A 692 11.12 34.17 -10.59
CA VAL A 692 11.27 35.34 -11.47
C VAL A 692 11.30 34.91 -12.94
N GLU A 693 12.03 33.84 -13.28
CA GLU A 693 12.06 33.24 -14.61
C GLU A 693 10.72 32.61 -15.00
N SER A 694 9.97 32.12 -14.01
CA SER A 694 8.61 31.58 -14.20
C SER A 694 7.51 32.66 -14.20
N GLU A 695 7.89 33.95 -14.23
CA GLU A 695 6.99 35.12 -14.23
C GLU A 695 6.07 35.25 -12.99
N LEU A 696 6.34 34.51 -11.92
CA LEU A 696 5.54 34.52 -10.68
C LEU A 696 5.89 35.70 -9.76
N LEU A 697 7.08 36.29 -9.94
CA LEU A 697 7.62 37.34 -9.07
C LEU A 697 7.80 38.72 -9.76
N LYS A 698 7.35 38.92 -11.00
CA LYS A 698 7.60 40.16 -11.78
C LYS A 698 6.46 41.20 -11.82
N ARG A 699 5.38 41.07 -11.05
CA ARG A 699 4.22 42.01 -11.11
C ARG A 699 3.58 42.41 -9.77
N THR A 700 3.91 41.76 -8.67
CA THR A 700 3.37 42.07 -7.33
C THR A 700 4.50 42.08 -6.31
N PRO A 701 4.43 42.94 -5.27
CA PRO A 701 5.47 42.98 -4.23
C PRO A 701 5.50 41.72 -3.34
N LEU A 702 4.47 40.87 -3.44
CA LEU A 702 4.31 39.66 -2.63
C LEU A 702 3.82 38.49 -3.50
N LEU A 703 4.33 37.30 -3.21
CA LEU A 703 3.89 36.04 -3.81
C LEU A 703 2.50 35.68 -3.26
N LYS A 704 1.57 35.28 -4.13
CA LYS A 704 0.21 34.87 -3.74
C LYS A 704 0.04 33.37 -3.78
N LYS A 705 -0.52 32.82 -2.70
CA LYS A 705 -0.71 31.37 -2.53
C LYS A 705 -1.61 30.78 -3.61
N GLU A 706 -2.73 31.42 -3.92
CA GLU A 706 -3.74 30.90 -4.85
C GLU A 706 -3.19 30.78 -6.28
N ILE A 707 -2.34 31.73 -6.69
CA ILE A 707 -1.67 31.70 -7.98
C ILE A 707 -0.68 30.54 -8.01
N LEU A 708 0.14 30.40 -6.97
CA LEU A 708 1.18 29.39 -6.90
C LEU A 708 0.59 27.98 -6.84
N GLU A 709 -0.48 27.76 -6.08
CA GLU A 709 -1.22 26.50 -6.07
C GLU A 709 -1.71 26.14 -7.48
N THR A 710 -2.28 27.11 -8.19
CA THR A 710 -2.78 26.90 -9.56
C THR A 710 -1.65 26.56 -10.53
N VAL A 711 -0.51 27.24 -10.46
CA VAL A 711 0.61 26.99 -11.39
C VAL A 711 1.33 25.69 -11.06
N LEU A 712 1.61 25.39 -9.80
CA LEU A 712 2.20 24.11 -9.39
C LEU A 712 1.31 22.91 -9.74
N SER A 713 -0.02 23.11 -9.82
CA SER A 713 -0.97 22.10 -10.27
C SER A 713 -1.03 21.92 -11.79
N LYS A 714 -0.23 22.65 -12.57
CA LYS A 714 -0.22 22.59 -14.06
C LYS A 714 1.17 22.49 -14.67
N ASP A 715 2.19 23.01 -14.00
CA ASP A 715 3.58 22.99 -14.46
C ASP A 715 4.40 21.99 -13.62
N ILE A 716 4.64 20.82 -14.21
CA ILE A 716 5.35 19.73 -13.54
C ILE A 716 6.85 20.01 -13.37
N GLU A 717 7.49 20.77 -14.27
CA GLU A 717 8.88 21.17 -14.08
C GLU A 717 9.02 22.11 -12.89
N LEU A 718 8.09 23.06 -12.76
CA LEU A 718 8.08 23.96 -11.61
C LEU A 718 7.80 23.20 -10.31
N LEU A 719 6.88 22.23 -10.32
CA LEU A 719 6.62 21.38 -9.17
C LEU A 719 7.87 20.59 -8.75
N LEU A 720 8.57 19.97 -9.70
CA LEU A 720 9.78 19.20 -9.42
C LEU A 720 10.92 20.08 -8.92
N SER A 721 11.23 21.16 -9.63
CA SER A 721 12.30 22.10 -9.25
C SER A 721 12.06 22.76 -7.90
N THR A 722 10.81 23.16 -7.59
CA THR A 722 10.49 23.71 -6.26
C THR A 722 10.54 22.65 -5.17
N SER A 723 10.12 21.41 -5.44
CA SER A 723 10.23 20.32 -4.46
C SER A 723 11.68 20.00 -4.08
N TYR A 724 12.60 20.09 -5.04
CA TYR A 724 14.04 19.93 -4.83
C TYR A 724 14.60 21.02 -3.91
N LEU A 725 14.35 22.29 -4.23
CA LEU A 725 14.87 23.41 -3.46
C LEU A 725 14.27 23.50 -2.05
N ILE A 726 12.96 23.29 -1.92
CA ILE A 726 12.27 23.44 -0.63
C ILE A 726 12.70 22.36 0.37
N ALA A 727 12.90 21.12 -0.08
CA ALA A 727 13.46 20.07 0.78
C ALA A 727 14.83 20.48 1.35
N GLN A 728 15.73 20.97 0.49
CA GLN A 728 17.07 21.44 0.87
C GLN A 728 17.03 22.64 1.82
N ILE A 729 16.17 23.64 1.55
CA ILE A 729 16.01 24.82 2.42
C ILE A 729 15.58 24.40 3.83
N ILE A 730 14.59 23.50 3.94
CA ILE A 730 14.10 23.01 5.22
C ILE A 730 15.18 22.19 5.94
N SER A 731 15.97 21.38 5.22
CA SER A 731 17.09 20.62 5.80
C SER A 731 18.17 21.52 6.40
N ILE A 732 18.62 22.54 5.65
CA ILE A 732 19.62 23.50 6.12
C ILE A 732 19.09 24.29 7.33
N ALA A 733 17.84 24.77 7.26
CA ALA A 733 17.18 25.47 8.37
C ALA A 733 17.10 24.58 9.62
N ASN A 734 16.77 23.29 9.46
CA ASN A 734 16.71 22.33 10.56
C ASN A 734 18.08 22.05 11.19
N GLU A 735 19.15 22.00 10.41
CA GLU A 735 20.50 21.88 10.96
C GLU A 735 20.90 23.16 11.71
N LEU A 736 20.63 24.35 11.17
CA LEU A 736 20.84 25.64 11.86
C LEU A 736 20.04 25.74 13.17
N ALA A 737 18.79 25.28 13.17
CA ALA A 737 17.94 25.24 14.37
C ALA A 737 18.50 24.29 15.44
N SER A 738 19.00 23.12 15.03
CA SER A 738 19.63 22.15 15.95
C SER A 738 20.90 22.68 16.64
N ARG A 739 21.49 23.75 16.09
CA ARG A 739 22.64 24.47 16.62
C ARG A 739 22.26 25.78 17.31
N GLU A 740 20.96 26.00 17.54
CA GLU A 740 20.39 27.21 18.15
C GLU A 740 20.65 28.52 17.37
N VAL A 741 21.14 28.43 16.14
CA VAL A 741 21.48 29.58 15.30
C VAL A 741 20.25 30.15 14.62
N LEU A 742 19.36 29.29 14.11
CA LEU A 742 18.18 29.77 13.38
C LEU A 742 17.29 30.67 14.25
N ASN A 743 17.19 30.39 15.55
CA ASN A 743 16.42 31.22 16.48
C ASN A 743 17.01 32.64 16.66
N LEU A 744 18.32 32.81 16.45
CA LEU A 744 18.98 34.12 16.51
C LEU A 744 18.80 34.91 15.21
N ILE A 745 18.77 34.20 14.08
CA ILE A 745 18.65 34.77 12.74
C ILE A 745 17.18 35.12 12.43
N ASP A 746 16.29 34.15 12.62
CA ASP A 746 14.86 34.24 12.33
C ASP A 746 14.04 33.39 13.34
N PRO A 747 13.62 34.00 14.47
CA PRO A 747 12.82 33.33 15.49
C PRO A 747 11.47 32.81 14.98
N VAL A 748 10.89 33.48 13.98
CA VAL A 748 9.57 33.13 13.43
C VAL A 748 9.69 31.87 12.59
N LEU A 749 10.69 31.79 11.72
CA LEU A 749 10.98 30.59 10.94
C LEU A 749 11.30 29.41 11.86
N ASN A 750 12.11 29.62 12.89
CA ASN A 750 12.43 28.58 13.89
C ASN A 750 11.18 27.99 14.55
N LYS A 751 10.18 28.82 14.86
CA LYS A 751 8.90 28.37 15.44
C LYS A 751 8.03 27.60 14.44
N ARG A 752 8.06 27.95 13.15
CA ARG A 752 7.27 27.30 12.08
C ARG A 752 7.89 26.01 11.55
N LEU A 753 9.22 25.87 11.65
CA LEU A 753 9.99 24.76 11.12
C LEU A 753 9.46 23.35 11.45
N PRO A 754 8.96 23.04 12.67
CA PRO A 754 8.40 21.72 12.97
C PRO A 754 7.27 21.29 12.01
N MET A 755 6.46 22.23 11.53
CA MET A 755 5.38 21.95 10.57
C MET A 755 5.92 21.67 9.17
N MET A 756 7.05 22.29 8.80
CA MET A 756 7.67 22.17 7.47
C MET A 756 8.46 20.86 7.32
N ILE A 757 9.03 20.34 8.40
CA ILE A 757 9.77 19.06 8.42
C ILE A 757 8.91 17.89 7.90
N GLY A 758 7.60 17.92 8.18
CA GLY A 758 6.67 16.92 7.65
C GLY A 758 6.63 16.92 6.12
N LEU A 759 6.62 18.10 5.50
CA LEU A 759 6.65 18.24 4.04
C LEU A 759 8.00 17.78 3.50
N ARG A 760 9.12 18.22 4.08
CA ARG A 760 10.46 17.78 3.66
C ARG A 760 10.56 16.25 3.65
N ASN A 761 10.16 15.58 4.74
CA ASN A 761 10.20 14.12 4.80
C ASN A 761 9.32 13.47 3.73
N ALA A 762 8.16 14.06 3.41
CA ALA A 762 7.33 13.60 2.29
C ALA A 762 8.06 13.81 0.96
N LEU A 763 8.71 14.94 0.72
CA LEU A 763 9.48 15.16 -0.51
C LEU A 763 10.70 14.22 -0.62
N GLU A 764 11.40 13.92 0.47
CA GLU A 764 12.57 13.03 0.45
C GLU A 764 12.23 11.55 0.25
N HIS A 765 11.03 11.13 0.64
CA HIS A 765 10.66 9.70 0.70
C HIS A 765 9.43 9.33 -0.11
N SER A 766 8.67 10.31 -0.57
CA SER A 766 7.51 10.14 -1.42
C SER A 766 7.78 10.80 -2.77
N ASP A 767 7.19 10.21 -3.80
CA ASP A 767 7.11 10.86 -5.09
C ASP A 767 5.87 11.78 -5.07
N PRO A 768 6.03 13.12 -5.07
CA PRO A 768 4.91 14.05 -5.04
C PRO A 768 3.99 13.91 -6.27
N ILE A 769 4.44 13.23 -7.33
CA ILE A 769 3.70 12.89 -8.55
C ILE A 769 2.88 11.60 -8.35
N GLN A 770 3.29 10.67 -7.48
CA GLN A 770 2.64 9.36 -7.28
C GLN A 770 1.84 9.21 -5.97
N ASP A 771 2.13 9.97 -4.92
CA ASP A 771 1.40 9.93 -3.62
C ASP A 771 -0.05 10.48 -3.70
N SER A 772 -0.58 10.61 -4.91
CA SER A 772 -1.94 11.02 -5.24
C SER A 772 -2.90 9.83 -5.42
N ALA A 773 -2.73 8.74 -4.67
CA ALA A 773 -3.62 7.58 -4.78
C ALA A 773 -5.11 7.97 -4.62
N GLU A 774 -5.82 7.81 -5.74
CA GLU A 774 -7.26 7.52 -5.92
C GLU A 774 -8.35 8.56 -5.59
N LEU A 775 -8.04 9.73 -5.01
CA LEU A 775 -9.06 10.82 -4.89
C LEU A 775 -8.61 12.20 -5.39
N ALA A 776 -7.35 12.35 -5.83
CA ALA A 776 -6.76 13.63 -6.21
C ALA A 776 -6.26 13.69 -7.67
N LEU A 777 -6.44 12.62 -8.45
CA LEU A 777 -5.72 12.40 -9.72
C LEU A 777 -6.22 13.25 -10.90
N HIS A 778 -7.42 13.81 -10.85
CA HIS A 778 -7.96 14.64 -11.95
C HIS A 778 -7.56 16.11 -11.91
N HIS A 779 -6.92 16.60 -10.84
CA HIS A 779 -6.67 18.04 -10.65
C HIS A 779 -5.36 18.38 -9.94
N MET A 780 -4.41 17.44 -9.75
CA MET A 780 -3.25 17.66 -8.87
C MET A 780 -3.66 18.15 -7.46
N LYS A 781 -4.76 17.60 -6.91
CA LYS A 781 -5.24 17.89 -5.54
C LYS A 781 -4.48 17.09 -4.48
N SER A 782 -3.20 16.81 -4.70
CA SER A 782 -2.33 16.40 -3.60
C SER A 782 -2.25 17.58 -2.63
N LYS A 783 -2.21 17.33 -1.32
CA LYS A 783 -1.93 18.41 -0.37
C LYS A 783 -0.48 18.91 -0.48
N ILE A 784 0.37 18.21 -1.24
CA ILE A 784 1.77 18.58 -1.44
C ILE A 784 1.92 19.88 -2.24
N PRO A 785 1.33 20.09 -3.44
CA PRO A 785 1.34 21.40 -4.10
C PRO A 785 0.80 22.54 -3.24
N GLN A 786 -0.27 22.30 -2.47
CA GLN A 786 -0.85 23.29 -1.55
C GLN A 786 0.10 23.61 -0.38
N ALA A 787 0.72 22.59 0.21
CA ALA A 787 1.71 22.75 1.27
C ALA A 787 2.97 23.44 0.76
N LEU A 788 3.48 23.04 -0.40
CA LEU A 788 4.60 23.68 -1.11
C LEU A 788 4.29 25.16 -1.36
N ALA A 789 3.12 25.46 -1.94
CA ALA A 789 2.72 26.83 -2.23
C ALA A 789 2.66 27.67 -0.94
N SER A 790 2.05 27.14 0.12
CA SER A 790 1.97 27.83 1.41
C SER A 790 3.35 28.10 2.01
N ILE A 791 4.24 27.10 1.99
CA ILE A 791 5.60 27.20 2.53
C ILE A 791 6.47 28.15 1.70
N MET A 792 6.34 28.12 0.38
CA MET A 792 7.06 29.04 -0.51
C MET A 792 6.64 30.49 -0.29
N VAL A 793 5.34 30.75 -0.12
CA VAL A 793 4.83 32.09 0.21
C VAL A 793 5.42 32.58 1.52
N ASP A 794 5.38 31.74 2.57
CA ASP A 794 5.98 32.07 3.87
C ASP A 794 7.49 32.38 3.73
N LEU A 795 8.24 31.51 3.04
CA LEU A 795 9.68 31.67 2.86
C LEU A 795 10.05 32.94 2.09
N ILE A 796 9.37 33.21 0.97
CA ILE A 796 9.69 34.35 0.10
C ILE A 796 9.23 35.67 0.71
N ASN A 797 7.97 35.74 1.19
CA ASN A 797 7.40 37.01 1.63
C ASN A 797 7.91 37.41 3.03
N ASP A 798 8.00 36.46 3.96
CA ASP A 798 8.20 36.78 5.38
C ASP A 798 9.66 36.58 5.83
N HIS A 799 10.38 35.61 5.25
CA HIS A 799 11.68 35.17 5.77
C HIS A 799 12.87 35.59 4.91
N MET A 800 12.74 35.57 3.58
CA MET A 800 13.81 35.94 2.66
C MET A 800 14.40 37.34 2.93
N PRO A 801 13.61 38.41 3.17
CA PRO A 801 14.16 39.74 3.40
C PRO A 801 15.10 39.80 4.62
N VAL A 802 14.79 39.03 5.67
CA VAL A 802 15.62 38.93 6.88
C VAL A 802 16.88 38.12 6.59
N LEU A 803 16.71 36.89 6.08
CA LEU A 803 17.80 35.94 5.83
C LEU A 803 18.88 36.49 4.89
N MET A 804 18.49 37.26 3.86
CA MET A 804 19.42 37.80 2.87
C MET A 804 20.37 38.86 3.44
N THR A 805 20.00 39.53 4.53
CA THR A 805 20.82 40.58 5.19
C THR A 805 21.83 40.05 6.20
N VAL A 806 21.75 38.76 6.55
CA VAL A 806 22.53 38.15 7.63
C VAL A 806 23.97 37.90 7.17
N ASP A 807 24.94 38.29 8.01
CA ASP A 807 26.36 37.97 7.86
C ASP A 807 26.70 36.69 8.66
N GLY A 808 26.95 35.60 7.94
CA GLY A 808 27.31 34.30 8.52
C GLY A 808 28.60 34.31 9.34
N GLY A 809 29.55 35.19 9.01
CA GLY A 809 30.84 35.31 9.70
C GLY A 809 30.75 36.03 11.04
N ALA A 810 29.70 36.84 11.25
CA ALA A 810 29.46 37.58 12.48
C ALA A 810 28.69 36.78 13.54
N ILE A 811 28.16 35.60 13.18
CA ILE A 811 27.32 34.80 14.08
C ILE A 811 28.18 33.85 14.93
N VAL A 812 28.23 34.13 16.23
CA VAL A 812 28.85 33.23 17.21
C VAL A 812 27.81 32.22 17.69
N ALA A 813 27.99 30.96 17.32
CA ALA A 813 27.12 29.88 17.80
C ALA A 813 27.27 29.71 19.32
N PRO A 814 26.17 29.50 20.08
CA PRO A 814 26.26 29.17 21.50
C PRO A 814 27.11 27.90 21.72
N VAL A 815 27.97 27.91 22.75
CA VAL A 815 28.75 26.72 23.13
C VAL A 815 27.81 25.68 23.72
N LEU A 816 27.47 24.64 22.95
CA LEU A 816 26.59 23.55 23.38
C LEU A 816 27.34 22.55 24.28
N ASN A 817 27.14 22.63 25.59
CA ASN A 817 27.51 21.56 26.51
C ASN A 817 26.49 20.42 26.39
N ASN A 818 26.86 19.36 25.67
CA ASN A 818 26.12 18.10 25.47
C ASN A 818 24.77 18.20 24.73
N GLY A 819 24.80 17.79 23.46
CA GLY A 819 23.67 17.17 22.76
C GLY A 819 22.55 18.14 22.36
N GLY A 820 22.81 18.98 21.34
CA GLY A 820 21.76 19.76 20.68
C GLY A 820 20.55 18.88 20.34
N VAL A 821 19.37 19.28 20.82
CA VAL A 821 18.13 18.56 20.58
C VAL A 821 17.67 18.88 19.17
N ARG A 822 17.89 17.96 18.21
CA ARG A 822 17.16 18.02 16.93
C ARG A 822 15.67 18.13 17.24
N ILE A 823 15.01 19.13 16.67
CA ILE A 823 13.55 19.29 16.77
C ILE A 823 12.93 17.94 16.38
N LYS A 824 12.28 17.28 17.35
CA LYS A 824 11.75 15.92 17.14
C LYS A 824 10.77 15.92 15.97
N GLN A 825 10.83 14.86 15.17
CA GLN A 825 9.93 14.59 14.05
C GLN A 825 8.50 14.96 14.44
N GLY A 826 7.89 15.91 13.72
CA GLY A 826 6.44 16.01 13.69
C GLY A 826 5.86 14.64 13.33
N LYS A 827 4.68 14.29 13.85
CA LYS A 827 3.95 13.10 13.38
C LYS A 827 3.98 13.13 11.84
N ALA A 828 4.24 11.97 11.22
CA ALA A 828 4.13 11.82 9.77
C ALA A 828 2.83 12.51 9.35
N MET A 829 2.95 13.45 8.41
CA MET A 829 1.83 14.28 8.02
C MET A 829 0.79 13.33 7.43
N ASP A 830 -0.30 13.08 8.16
CA ASP A 830 -1.44 12.42 7.58
C ASP A 830 -1.99 13.41 6.55
N ALA A 831 -1.80 13.11 5.27
CA ALA A 831 -2.31 13.94 4.19
C ALA A 831 -3.83 14.13 4.29
N THR A 832 -4.55 13.39 5.14
CA THR A 832 -5.97 13.65 5.44
C THR A 832 -6.18 14.75 6.50
N ALA A 833 -5.21 15.05 7.37
CA ALA A 833 -5.37 15.92 8.56
C ALA A 833 -5.37 17.44 8.30
N PHE A 834 -5.07 17.91 7.09
CA PHE A 834 -5.31 19.31 6.65
C PHE A 834 -6.81 19.59 6.38
N ALA A 835 -7.71 19.09 7.22
CA ALA A 835 -9.10 19.53 7.25
C ALA A 835 -9.16 20.74 8.21
N MET A 836 -9.03 21.95 7.67
CA MET A 836 -9.55 23.11 8.40
C MET A 836 -11.09 23.09 8.35
N PRO A 837 -11.76 23.56 9.41
CA PRO A 837 -13.15 23.25 9.73
C PRO A 837 -14.10 23.99 8.79
N GLY A 838 -15.02 23.22 8.18
CA GLY A 838 -16.11 23.76 7.38
C GLY A 838 -17.21 22.72 7.26
N ASN A 839 -18.29 22.95 8.02
CA ASN A 839 -19.54 22.16 8.11
C ASN A 839 -19.49 20.87 8.95
N ASN A 840 -19.54 21.05 10.28
CA ASN A 840 -20.17 20.07 11.15
C ASN A 840 -21.13 20.81 12.09
N PRO A 841 -22.47 20.79 11.90
CA PRO A 841 -23.37 21.15 12.97
C PRO A 841 -23.62 19.89 13.81
N ALA A 842 -22.75 19.69 14.80
CA ALA A 842 -23.00 19.06 16.10
C ALA A 842 -21.91 18.06 16.52
N GLY A 843 -21.17 18.46 17.55
CA GLY A 843 -20.75 17.53 18.61
C GLY A 843 -19.27 17.22 18.71
N PHE A 844 -18.42 18.21 19.01
CA PHE A 844 -17.22 18.02 19.85
C PHE A 844 -16.78 19.38 20.43
N PHE A 845 -17.39 19.80 21.55
CA PHE A 845 -16.77 20.68 22.54
C PHE A 845 -17.30 20.29 23.91
N SER A 846 -16.47 19.60 24.69
CA SER A 846 -16.57 19.58 26.15
C SER A 846 -15.15 19.57 26.69
N VAL A 847 -14.58 20.76 26.87
CA VAL A 847 -13.51 20.97 27.82
C VAL A 847 -14.06 21.94 28.85
N SER A 848 -14.03 21.49 30.10
CA SER A 848 -14.41 22.22 31.30
C SER A 848 -13.76 23.59 31.35
N THR A 849 -14.56 24.63 31.54
CA THR A 849 -14.09 25.90 32.08
C THR A 849 -14.88 26.15 33.37
N ALA A 850 -14.14 26.23 34.47
CA ALA A 850 -14.63 26.80 35.72
C ALA A 850 -14.29 28.29 35.70
N ASP A 851 -15.32 29.08 36.01
CA ASP A 851 -15.33 30.39 36.66
C ASP A 851 -14.49 31.55 36.09
N SER A 852 -15.15 32.51 35.46
CA SER A 852 -15.55 33.75 36.15
C SER A 852 -16.35 34.69 35.23
N GLU A 853 -17.35 35.31 35.84
CA GLU A 853 -18.44 36.10 35.27
C GLU A 853 -17.99 37.49 34.78
N GLN A 854 -18.51 37.97 33.65
CA GLN A 854 -19.61 38.96 33.58
C GLN A 854 -19.83 39.51 32.15
N PRO A 855 -21.06 39.96 31.80
CA PRO A 855 -21.51 40.20 30.42
C PRO A 855 -21.54 41.69 30.04
N ILE A 856 -21.61 42.03 28.75
CA ILE A 856 -22.35 43.19 28.20
C ILE A 856 -22.45 43.10 26.65
N THR A 857 -23.70 42.88 26.22
CA THR A 857 -24.49 43.33 25.05
C THR A 857 -23.87 43.93 23.76
N SER A 858 -24.37 43.35 22.64
CA SER A 858 -24.99 43.96 21.43
C SER A 858 -24.20 44.79 20.41
N LEU A 859 -24.34 44.40 19.13
CA LEU A 859 -24.70 45.19 17.91
C LEU A 859 -24.02 44.55 16.66
N THR A 860 -24.67 43.66 15.91
CA THR A 860 -25.42 43.87 14.64
C THR A 860 -24.84 44.86 13.61
N ALA A 861 -24.75 44.35 12.37
CA ALA A 861 -24.65 45.03 11.06
C ALA A 861 -23.29 45.69 10.74
N GLU A 862 -22.73 45.63 9.52
CA GLU A 862 -23.36 45.59 8.20
C GLU A 862 -22.36 45.12 7.12
N TYR A 863 -22.90 44.53 6.07
CA TYR A 863 -22.22 44.13 4.83
C TYR A 863 -22.11 45.32 3.87
N SER A 864 -20.96 45.46 3.21
CA SER A 864 -20.85 45.71 1.76
C SER A 864 -19.46 45.31 1.26
#